data_AF-A0A7W7RAI9-F1
#
_entry.id   AF-A0A7W7RAI9-F1
#
_cell.length_a   1.000
_cell.length_b   1.000
_cell.length_c   1.000
_cell.angle_alpha   90.00
_cell.angle_beta   90.00
_cell.angle_gamma   90.00
#
_symmetry.space_group_name_H-M   'P 1'
#
loop_
_entity.id
_entity.type
_entity.pdbx_description
1 polymer ?
#
loop_
_entity_poly.entity_id
_entity_poly.type
_entity_poly.pdbx_seq_one_letter_code
_entity_poly.pdbx_strand_id
1 'polypeptide(L)'
;MFELSGSSTEFGRGRAVVVCVVLLVLGSPPVQKPVLDMQPSNGLLIRVQDVLSAPAWMLGAPAPVNARWAMAAMVAVLLAGVVLVLPRAGRRSRVTAVGAAVLIGALAGLADWIVMAKAGPSVFRPDSHQLLVYFIPDSATFGLVLGLLAGPFLAGSGAPGSGMLRAATRVTPWTGGWSSGMPGLADSSPSALGREPGDVTRYLCTAAYTVPGFARFVVEDVLADELGAIAPSPGVDLVPVAQHCLTARELRYHRDLRLSAVFAGMLLLAPAWLPVGCLLVSRLSSPPRPLWGSRGWATRRGPAAWPGLVTAVPMLAVLLALTVAGSLISLPGPVAWLLGTYLYGTPALLTLAVGLPVAHSIAAKAELDTAARLCQGLRRGRFAPDAAPGPMPSTPWVKERLRLLEEAQRGNVTVYSGWAPSVGFAATTASWQINIPLVPADARTAVTDFDAWEAIEHLRRHLQDLATHDGAEPPTPGEPSLADLQLEDRVFVHGATVAADERFMSGNRSTPSMRLDEEQVRHIAQHPRGTARHALGAHLPLWGGDVVASVFLQVAVTGQTLNLRCETHLLTPVRGGYHEIDVLPDRVTDVFRRAIRINALRRTGALLLTAPSTAWHHARFEARHAKRMRRELRAAEQDPAFDYGARTSVREFAFDPNYSNYFQAADGGRVTAALSRHSLAAIRRFLDAHGVDTSEFTQQQQTILNHGIIQQGGLSVVGNQAVGQGATAAQKNATQQSAA
;
A
#
# COMPACT_ATOMS: atom_id res chain seq x y z
N MET A 1 0.01 1.55 42.80
CA MET A 1 0.91 0.39 42.90
C MET A 1 1.78 0.39 41.65
N PHE A 2 3.08 0.65 41.78
CA PHE A 2 4.00 0.86 40.66
C PHE A 2 4.27 -0.47 39.92
N GLU A 3 3.73 -0.63 38.71
CA GLU A 3 4.22 -1.64 37.77
C GLU A 3 5.32 -1.04 36.91
N LEU A 4 6.56 -1.47 37.20
CA LEU A 4 7.72 -1.24 36.35
C LEU A 4 7.49 -1.94 35.01
N SER A 5 7.27 -1.13 33.97
CA SER A 5 7.31 -1.53 32.56
C SER A 5 8.75 -1.96 32.19
N GLY A 6 9.10 -3.19 32.56
CA GLY A 6 10.30 -3.86 32.06
C GLY A 6 10.09 -4.18 30.58
N SER A 7 10.92 -3.59 29.72
CA SER A 7 10.89 -3.86 28.28
C SER A 7 10.86 -5.37 28.00
N SER A 8 10.02 -5.82 27.06
CA SER A 8 9.91 -7.25 26.65
C SER A 8 11.24 -7.87 26.20
N THR A 9 12.27 -7.05 25.99
CA THR A 9 13.65 -7.43 25.69
C THR A 9 14.47 -7.84 26.91
N GLU A 10 14.23 -7.26 28.09
CA GLU A 10 14.93 -7.65 29.32
C GLU A 10 14.44 -9.00 29.86
N PHE A 11 13.14 -9.24 29.78
CA PHE A 11 12.53 -10.51 30.20
C PHE A 11 13.01 -11.71 29.34
N GLY A 12 13.23 -11.49 28.04
CA GLY A 12 13.77 -12.52 27.13
C GLY A 12 15.25 -12.83 27.37
N ARG A 13 16.03 -11.84 27.82
CA ARG A 13 17.45 -12.04 28.16
C ARG A 13 17.62 -12.86 29.44
N GLY A 14 16.81 -12.60 30.46
CA GLY A 14 16.84 -13.39 31.71
C GLY A 14 16.57 -14.89 31.48
N ARG A 15 15.59 -15.21 30.63
CA ARG A 15 15.28 -16.62 30.27
C ARG A 15 16.38 -17.29 29.44
N ALA A 16 17.03 -16.55 28.54
CA ALA A 16 18.17 -17.08 27.78
C ALA A 16 19.36 -17.41 28.70
N VAL A 17 19.62 -16.58 29.73
CA VAL A 17 20.66 -16.85 30.73
C VAL A 17 20.36 -18.15 31.50
N VAL A 18 19.10 -18.41 31.87
CA VAL A 18 18.72 -19.67 32.54
C VAL A 18 19.01 -20.88 31.65
N VAL A 19 18.65 -20.83 30.36
CA VAL A 19 18.93 -21.93 29.42
C VAL A 19 20.45 -22.12 29.24
N CYS A 20 21.23 -21.04 29.20
CA CYS A 20 22.68 -21.12 29.17
C CYS A 20 23.29 -21.76 30.42
N VAL A 21 22.79 -21.43 31.61
CA VAL A 21 23.23 -22.05 32.87
C VAL A 21 22.91 -23.54 32.89
N VAL A 22 21.71 -23.93 32.45
CA VAL A 22 21.30 -25.35 32.35
C VAL A 22 22.21 -26.10 31.38
N LEU A 23 22.54 -25.53 30.21
CA LEU A 23 23.48 -26.12 29.26
C LEU A 23 24.89 -26.28 29.84
N LEU A 24 25.38 -25.28 30.59
CA LEU A 24 26.67 -25.37 31.27
C LEU A 24 26.70 -26.46 32.35
N VAL A 25 25.63 -26.64 33.11
CA VAL A 25 25.52 -27.71 34.13
C VAL A 25 25.42 -29.08 33.46
N LEU A 26 24.58 -29.23 32.43
CA LEU A 26 24.44 -30.47 31.66
C LEU A 26 25.75 -30.91 31.01
N GLY A 27 26.56 -29.95 30.56
CA GLY A 27 27.87 -30.21 29.99
C GLY A 27 28.99 -30.49 31.00
N SER A 28 28.73 -30.31 32.30
CA SER A 28 29.80 -30.35 33.31
C SER A 28 30.35 -31.76 33.53
N PRO A 29 31.66 -31.90 33.88
CA PRO A 29 32.29 -33.19 34.13
C PRO A 29 31.53 -34.16 35.06
N PRO A 30 30.98 -33.73 36.22
CA PRO A 30 30.28 -34.66 37.11
C PRO A 30 28.96 -35.19 36.51
N VAL A 31 28.31 -34.43 35.62
CA VAL A 31 27.05 -34.83 34.96
C VAL A 31 27.33 -35.72 33.75
N GLN A 32 28.41 -35.45 33.03
CA GLN A 32 28.78 -36.19 31.82
C GLN A 32 29.53 -37.50 32.10
N LYS A 33 30.24 -37.61 33.24
CA LYS A 33 30.97 -38.83 33.61
C LYS A 33 30.14 -40.12 33.56
N PRO A 34 28.94 -40.22 34.17
CA PRO A 34 28.13 -41.44 34.07
C PRO A 34 27.61 -41.74 32.65
N VAL A 35 27.43 -40.71 31.81
CA VAL A 35 27.03 -40.85 30.40
C VAL A 35 28.20 -41.38 29.57
N LEU A 36 29.41 -40.90 29.81
CA LEU A 36 30.64 -41.33 29.14
C LEU A 36 31.11 -42.72 29.60
N ASP A 37 30.86 -43.09 30.86
CA ASP A 37 31.21 -44.41 31.43
C ASP A 37 30.18 -45.51 31.04
N MET A 38 29.08 -45.14 30.38
CA MET A 38 28.07 -46.08 29.91
C MET A 38 28.64 -46.94 28.77
N GLN A 39 28.55 -48.27 28.89
CA GLN A 39 28.87 -49.21 27.81
C GLN A 39 27.58 -49.74 27.14
N PRO A 40 27.11 -49.10 26.06
CA PRO A 40 25.85 -49.45 25.42
C PRO A 40 25.96 -50.78 24.67
N SER A 41 24.96 -51.65 24.84
CA SER A 41 24.92 -52.99 24.23
C SER A 41 24.22 -53.04 22.87
N ASN A 42 23.61 -51.94 22.41
CA ASN A 42 22.80 -51.87 21.20
C ASN A 42 22.84 -50.47 20.57
N GLY A 43 22.71 -50.42 19.23
CA GLY A 43 22.97 -49.21 18.43
C GLY A 43 22.10 -47.99 18.73
N LEU A 44 20.93 -48.19 19.36
CA LEU A 44 20.09 -47.08 19.81
C LEU A 44 20.69 -46.39 21.05
N LEU A 45 21.21 -47.18 22.01
CA LEU A 45 21.85 -46.62 23.21
C LEU A 45 23.15 -45.89 22.87
N ILE A 46 23.88 -46.34 21.83
CA ILE A 46 25.04 -45.61 21.28
C ILE A 46 24.62 -44.21 20.83
N ARG A 47 23.59 -44.09 19.98
CA ARG A 47 23.12 -42.77 19.53
C ARG A 47 22.61 -41.89 20.67
N VAL A 48 21.95 -42.46 21.67
CA VAL A 48 21.46 -41.70 22.83
C VAL A 48 22.64 -41.15 23.64
N GLN A 49 23.71 -41.94 23.81
CA GLN A 49 24.93 -41.51 24.47
C GLN A 49 25.65 -40.40 23.68
N ASP A 50 25.72 -40.52 22.35
CA ASP A 50 26.34 -39.51 21.47
C ASP A 50 25.59 -38.16 21.52
N VAL A 51 24.25 -38.20 21.50
CA VAL A 51 23.43 -36.98 21.62
C VAL A 51 23.54 -36.32 23.00
N LEU A 52 23.61 -37.12 24.07
CA LEU A 52 23.69 -36.60 25.45
C LEU A 52 25.09 -36.08 25.82
N SER A 53 26.12 -36.52 25.10
CA SER A 53 27.49 -36.05 25.28
C SER A 53 27.82 -34.79 24.46
N ALA A 54 26.92 -34.36 23.56
CA ALA A 54 27.08 -33.16 22.73
C ALA A 54 27.29 -31.82 23.47
N PRO A 55 26.84 -31.59 24.73
CA PRO A 55 27.19 -30.36 25.46
C PRO A 55 28.42 -30.51 26.37
N ALA A 56 29.14 -31.63 26.35
CA ALA A 56 30.21 -31.93 27.31
C ALA A 56 31.40 -30.96 27.23
N TRP A 57 31.91 -30.56 28.39
CA TRP A 57 33.13 -29.78 28.52
C TRP A 57 33.98 -30.23 29.71
N MET A 58 35.30 -30.01 29.62
CA MET A 58 36.26 -30.41 30.65
C MET A 58 37.19 -29.26 31.05
N LEU A 59 37.18 -28.91 32.34
CA LEU A 59 38.20 -28.07 32.97
C LEU A 59 39.09 -28.96 33.85
N GLY A 60 40.34 -29.18 33.46
CA GLY A 60 41.37 -29.77 34.34
C GLY A 60 41.67 -31.26 34.22
N ALA A 61 41.04 -32.03 33.32
CA ALA A 61 41.42 -33.43 33.07
C ALA A 61 42.70 -33.55 32.20
N PRO A 62 43.46 -34.66 32.27
CA PRO A 62 44.63 -34.92 31.42
C PRO A 62 44.21 -35.31 29.98
N ALA A 63 43.43 -34.45 29.33
CA ALA A 63 43.09 -34.56 27.92
C ALA A 63 44.08 -33.72 27.08
N PRO A 64 44.43 -34.15 25.85
CA PRO A 64 45.30 -33.38 24.97
C PRO A 64 44.72 -31.99 24.71
N VAL A 65 45.59 -30.98 24.63
CA VAL A 65 45.22 -29.55 24.54
C VAL A 65 44.17 -29.28 23.46
N ASN A 66 44.28 -29.97 22.31
CA ASN A 66 43.36 -29.81 21.18
C ASN A 66 41.93 -30.28 21.49
N ALA A 67 41.75 -31.32 22.31
CA ALA A 67 40.43 -31.80 22.74
C ALA A 67 39.71 -30.80 23.66
N ARG A 68 40.48 -30.08 24.49
CA ARG A 68 39.94 -29.03 25.37
C ARG A 68 39.42 -27.83 24.59
N TRP A 69 40.12 -27.44 23.53
CA TRP A 69 39.70 -26.34 22.65
C TRP A 69 38.48 -26.69 21.81
N ALA A 70 38.36 -27.95 21.36
CA ALA A 70 37.23 -28.47 20.60
C ALA A 70 35.93 -28.37 21.41
N MET A 71 35.93 -28.96 22.62
CA MET A 71 34.80 -28.91 23.54
C MET A 71 34.42 -27.47 23.95
N ALA A 72 35.41 -26.60 24.15
CA ALA A 72 35.16 -25.19 24.48
C ALA A 72 34.52 -24.41 23.31
N ALA A 73 34.95 -24.68 22.07
CA ALA A 73 34.38 -24.05 20.88
C ALA A 73 32.93 -24.46 20.65
N MET A 74 32.61 -25.74 20.84
CA MET A 74 31.25 -26.28 20.72
C MET A 74 30.29 -25.61 21.72
N VAL A 75 30.67 -25.56 23.00
CA VAL A 75 29.86 -24.93 24.05
C VAL A 75 29.71 -23.42 23.80
N ALA A 76 30.75 -22.73 23.33
CA ALA A 76 30.67 -21.31 22.98
C ALA A 76 29.64 -21.05 21.85
N VAL A 77 29.61 -21.90 20.82
CA VAL A 77 28.64 -21.79 19.70
C VAL A 77 27.20 -22.06 20.18
N LEU A 78 27.00 -23.08 21.01
CA LEU A 78 25.69 -23.37 21.60
C LEU A 78 25.17 -22.20 22.45
N LEU A 79 26.02 -21.65 23.33
CA LEU A 79 25.66 -20.52 24.19
C LEU A 79 25.37 -19.25 23.37
N ALA A 80 26.21 -18.93 22.37
CA ALA A 80 26.00 -17.79 21.50
C ALA A 80 24.70 -17.90 20.69
N GLY A 81 24.39 -19.10 20.18
CA GLY A 81 23.15 -19.38 19.44
C GLY A 81 21.89 -19.20 20.31
N VAL A 82 21.91 -19.71 21.54
CA VAL A 82 20.80 -19.58 22.51
C VAL A 82 20.55 -18.13 22.91
N VAL A 83 21.58 -17.29 23.01
CA VAL A 83 21.43 -15.87 23.38
C VAL A 83 21.04 -14.99 22.19
N LEU A 84 21.62 -15.22 21.01
CA LEU A 84 21.50 -14.30 19.87
C LEU A 84 20.38 -14.67 18.90
N VAL A 85 20.10 -15.96 18.70
CA VAL A 85 19.27 -16.44 17.59
C VAL A 85 17.93 -16.97 18.10
N LEU A 86 17.96 -17.81 19.13
CA LEU A 86 16.78 -18.55 19.60
C LEU A 86 15.61 -17.67 20.12
N PRO A 87 15.84 -16.56 20.85
CA PRO A 87 14.76 -15.69 21.32
C PRO A 87 14.08 -14.91 20.19
N ARG A 88 14.80 -14.64 19.09
CA ARG A 88 14.28 -13.93 17.91
C ARG A 88 13.50 -14.88 16.99
N ALA A 89 13.97 -16.11 16.85
CA ALA A 89 13.28 -17.15 16.11
C ALA A 89 11.96 -17.54 16.79
N GLY A 90 11.96 -17.70 18.12
CA GLY A 90 10.75 -18.04 18.90
C GLY A 90 9.61 -17.03 18.81
N ARG A 91 9.91 -15.74 18.61
CA ARG A 91 8.89 -14.69 18.41
C ARG A 91 8.15 -14.81 17.07
N ARG A 92 8.73 -15.49 16.07
CA ARG A 92 8.17 -15.58 14.72
C ARG A 92 7.27 -16.80 14.57
N SER A 93 7.74 -17.98 15.00
CA SER A 93 6.94 -19.20 15.17
C SER A 93 7.72 -20.29 15.92
N ARG A 94 7.02 -21.25 16.52
CA ARG A 94 7.64 -22.43 17.17
C ARG A 94 8.48 -23.27 16.21
N VAL A 95 8.02 -23.41 14.96
CA VAL A 95 8.74 -24.14 13.91
C VAL A 95 10.08 -23.46 13.58
N THR A 96 10.10 -22.12 13.52
CA THR A 96 11.34 -21.39 13.26
C THR A 96 12.33 -21.45 14.43
N ALA A 97 11.86 -21.57 15.68
CA ALA A 97 12.74 -21.79 16.84
C ALA A 97 13.39 -23.18 16.81
N VAL A 98 12.62 -24.23 16.51
CA VAL A 98 13.16 -25.59 16.38
C VAL A 98 14.17 -25.66 15.23
N GLY A 99 13.83 -25.09 14.05
CA GLY A 99 14.75 -25.04 12.92
C GLY A 99 16.04 -24.26 13.23
N ALA A 100 15.95 -23.16 13.98
CA ALA A 100 17.11 -22.40 14.42
C ALA A 100 17.99 -23.20 15.42
N ALA A 101 17.38 -23.96 16.34
CA ALA A 101 18.10 -24.78 17.31
C ALA A 101 18.85 -25.94 16.66
N VAL A 102 18.24 -26.61 15.67
CA VAL A 102 18.88 -27.67 14.86
C VAL A 102 20.09 -27.11 14.12
N LEU A 103 19.95 -25.92 13.52
CA LEU A 103 21.05 -25.26 12.81
C LEU A 103 22.20 -24.88 13.77
N ILE A 104 21.88 -24.38 14.97
CA ILE A 104 22.88 -24.07 16.00
C ILE A 104 23.62 -25.34 16.44
N GLY A 105 22.90 -26.45 16.64
CA GLY A 105 23.50 -27.75 16.96
C GLY A 105 24.43 -28.26 15.86
N ALA A 106 24.01 -28.18 14.60
CA ALA A 106 24.84 -28.55 13.46
C ALA A 106 26.11 -27.69 13.35
N LEU A 107 26.01 -26.38 13.61
CA LEU A 107 27.15 -25.46 13.61
C LEU A 107 28.10 -25.72 14.79
N ALA A 108 27.57 -26.13 15.95
CA ALA A 108 28.38 -26.50 17.10
C ALA A 108 29.20 -27.78 16.83
N GLY A 109 28.58 -28.81 16.25
CA GLY A 109 29.27 -30.03 15.82
C GLY A 109 30.29 -29.78 14.70
N LEU A 110 30.00 -28.85 13.79
CA LEU A 110 30.96 -28.43 12.76
C LEU A 110 32.19 -27.72 13.39
N ALA A 111 31.98 -26.86 14.38
CA ALA A 111 33.08 -26.19 15.10
C ALA A 111 33.97 -27.20 15.84
N ASP A 112 33.36 -28.20 16.47
CA ASP A 112 34.06 -29.29 17.14
C ASP A 112 34.90 -30.12 16.16
N TRP A 113 34.30 -30.51 15.02
CA TRP A 113 34.98 -31.22 13.94
C TRP A 113 36.17 -30.42 13.38
N ILE A 114 36.04 -29.11 13.18
CA ILE A 114 37.14 -28.26 12.66
C ILE A 114 38.35 -28.25 13.61
N VAL A 115 38.11 -28.21 14.92
CA VAL A 115 39.19 -28.22 15.90
C VAL A 115 39.82 -29.61 16.03
N MET A 116 39.00 -30.66 16.00
CA MET A 116 39.44 -32.06 15.99
C MET A 116 40.26 -32.41 14.74
N ALA A 117 39.84 -31.97 13.55
CA ALA A 117 40.54 -32.23 12.29
C ALA A 117 41.95 -31.62 12.25
N LYS A 118 42.22 -30.56 13.03
CA LYS A 118 43.54 -29.93 13.14
C LYS A 118 44.45 -30.56 14.19
N ALA A 119 43.93 -31.46 15.03
CA ALA A 119 44.67 -32.04 16.15
C ALA A 119 45.72 -33.10 15.75
N GLY A 120 45.73 -33.52 14.48
CA GLY A 120 46.67 -34.49 13.92
C GLY A 120 46.31 -35.96 14.19
N PRO A 121 46.87 -36.91 13.42
CA PRO A 121 46.49 -38.33 13.43
C PRO A 121 46.93 -39.10 14.69
N SER A 122 47.67 -38.49 15.61
CA SER A 122 48.15 -39.14 16.84
C SER A 122 47.07 -39.33 17.90
N VAL A 123 45.86 -38.79 17.70
CA VAL A 123 44.76 -38.87 18.68
C VAL A 123 43.63 -39.80 18.22
N PHE A 124 43.45 -40.08 16.92
CA PHE A 124 42.35 -40.95 16.43
C PHE A 124 42.71 -41.77 15.18
N ARG A 125 42.31 -43.05 15.19
CA ARG A 125 42.12 -43.97 14.05
C ARG A 125 40.64 -44.38 14.10
N PRO A 126 39.72 -43.89 13.22
CA PRO A 126 39.85 -43.92 11.76
C PRO A 126 39.46 -42.60 11.03
N ASP A 127 39.46 -42.67 9.70
CA ASP A 127 39.41 -41.59 8.68
C ASP A 127 38.50 -40.36 8.94
N SER A 128 39.04 -39.17 8.64
CA SER A 128 38.44 -37.84 8.83
C SER A 128 37.08 -37.60 8.15
N HIS A 129 36.72 -38.41 7.16
CA HIS A 129 35.42 -38.35 6.48
C HIS A 129 34.29 -39.04 7.25
N GLN A 130 34.59 -40.00 8.13
CA GLN A 130 33.57 -40.64 8.97
C GLN A 130 33.15 -39.73 10.13
N LEU A 131 34.07 -38.91 10.67
CA LEU A 131 33.79 -37.98 11.76
C LEU A 131 32.70 -36.95 11.41
N LEU A 132 32.63 -36.48 10.16
CA LEU A 132 31.61 -35.52 9.71
C LEU A 132 30.21 -36.16 9.63
N VAL A 133 30.14 -37.46 9.33
CA VAL A 133 28.91 -38.25 9.21
C VAL A 133 28.29 -38.59 10.57
N TYR A 134 29.09 -38.65 11.64
CA TYR A 134 28.59 -38.93 13.00
C TYR A 134 28.35 -37.64 13.82
N PHE A 135 29.28 -36.69 13.83
CA PHE A 135 29.19 -35.51 14.73
C PHE A 135 28.08 -34.53 14.36
N ILE A 136 27.82 -34.30 13.07
CA ILE A 136 26.80 -33.32 12.65
C ILE A 136 25.39 -33.81 12.95
N PRO A 137 24.99 -35.07 12.62
CA PRO A 137 23.68 -35.59 13.01
C PRO A 137 23.44 -35.62 14.51
N ASP A 138 24.43 -36.01 15.32
CA ASP A 138 24.27 -36.11 16.77
C ASP A 138 24.18 -34.72 17.44
N SER A 139 24.95 -33.74 16.95
CA SER A 139 24.84 -32.35 17.42
C SER A 139 23.57 -31.65 16.92
N ALA A 140 23.10 -31.97 15.70
CA ALA A 140 21.85 -31.46 15.16
C ALA A 140 20.62 -32.03 15.86
N THR A 141 20.66 -33.31 16.25
CA THR A 141 19.59 -33.95 17.05
C THR A 141 19.58 -33.43 18.48
N PHE A 142 20.74 -33.15 19.09
CA PHE A 142 20.79 -32.38 20.34
C PHE A 142 20.16 -30.99 20.18
N GLY A 143 20.47 -30.29 19.09
CA GLY A 143 19.85 -29.02 18.72
C GLY A 143 18.33 -29.11 18.57
N LEU A 144 17.80 -30.21 18.02
CA LEU A 144 16.38 -30.49 17.93
C LEU A 144 15.73 -30.62 19.30
N VAL A 145 16.33 -31.40 20.20
CA VAL A 145 15.86 -31.58 21.59
C VAL A 145 15.87 -30.25 22.33
N LEU A 146 16.95 -29.47 22.19
CA LEU A 146 17.06 -28.13 22.76
C LEU A 146 15.97 -27.18 22.22
N GLY A 147 15.69 -27.22 20.92
CA GLY A 147 14.66 -26.40 20.29
C GLY A 147 13.24 -26.74 20.74
N LEU A 148 12.95 -28.02 20.93
CA LEU A 148 11.64 -28.48 21.42
C LEU A 148 11.42 -28.12 22.91
N LEU A 149 12.46 -28.21 23.74
CA LEU A 149 12.36 -27.95 25.18
C LEU A 149 12.49 -26.46 25.53
N ALA A 150 13.48 -25.76 24.97
CA ALA A 150 13.77 -24.36 25.30
C ALA A 150 13.02 -23.37 24.41
N GLY A 151 12.62 -23.76 23.20
CA GLY A 151 11.92 -22.90 22.24
C GLY A 151 10.62 -22.29 22.80
N PRO A 152 9.70 -23.08 23.39
CA PRO A 152 8.49 -22.57 24.02
C PRO A 152 8.77 -21.65 25.22
N PHE A 153 9.79 -21.98 26.03
CA PHE A 153 10.17 -21.23 27.21
C PHE A 153 10.75 -19.85 26.88
N LEU A 154 11.54 -19.75 25.79
CA LEU A 154 12.14 -18.50 25.31
C LEU A 154 11.19 -17.64 24.48
N ALA A 155 10.16 -18.21 23.88
CA ALA A 155 9.19 -17.49 23.05
C ALA A 155 8.19 -16.66 23.88
N GLY A 156 7.95 -17.02 25.16
CA GLY A 156 6.87 -16.45 25.96
C GLY A 156 5.50 -16.95 25.50
N SER A 157 4.56 -17.10 26.43
CA SER A 157 3.20 -17.58 26.17
C SER A 157 2.36 -16.54 25.41
N GLY A 158 2.69 -16.31 24.13
CA GLY A 158 1.77 -15.72 23.16
C GLY A 158 1.10 -16.85 22.39
N ALA A 159 -0.23 -16.94 22.50
CA ALA A 159 -1.02 -17.94 21.78
C ALA A 159 -0.72 -17.88 20.26
N PRO A 160 -0.55 -19.04 19.58
CA PRO A 160 -0.27 -19.05 18.16
C PRO A 160 -1.52 -18.62 17.37
N GLY A 161 -1.44 -17.48 16.69
CA GLY A 161 -2.43 -17.05 15.72
C GLY A 161 -2.58 -18.08 14.60
N SER A 162 -3.80 -18.60 14.46
CA SER A 162 -4.27 -19.45 13.37
C SER A 162 -4.25 -18.69 12.04
N GLY A 163 -3.13 -18.78 11.33
CA GLY A 163 -2.93 -18.16 10.02
C GLY A 163 -2.70 -19.20 8.93
N MET A 164 -3.68 -20.08 8.69
CA MET A 164 -3.71 -20.93 7.49
C MET A 164 -5.15 -21.39 7.25
N LEU A 165 -5.91 -20.57 6.52
CA LEU A 165 -7.10 -20.89 5.70
C LEU A 165 -7.89 -19.59 5.47
N ARG A 166 -7.69 -18.98 4.29
CA ARG A 166 -8.62 -18.12 3.52
C ARG A 166 -7.81 -17.23 2.57
N ALA A 167 -7.25 -17.87 1.55
CA ALA A 167 -7.00 -17.21 0.28
C ALA A 167 -8.13 -17.65 -0.66
N ALA A 168 -8.75 -16.67 -1.31
CA ALA A 168 -9.83 -16.72 -2.30
C ALA A 168 -11.22 -16.28 -1.77
N THR A 169 -11.77 -15.30 -2.50
CA THR A 169 -13.13 -14.73 -2.43
C THR A 169 -13.40 -13.70 -1.31
N ARG A 170 -13.19 -12.42 -1.63
CA ARG A 170 -14.24 -11.38 -1.64
C ARG A 170 -13.61 -9.99 -1.58
N VAL A 171 -13.85 -9.21 -2.63
CA VAL A 171 -14.00 -7.75 -2.52
C VAL A 171 -15.15 -7.54 -1.54
N THR A 172 -14.85 -7.07 -0.34
CA THR A 172 -15.88 -6.62 0.60
C THR A 172 -16.25 -5.19 0.25
N PRO A 173 -17.53 -4.89 -0.08
CA PRO A 173 -17.99 -3.51 -0.05
C PRO A 173 -17.90 -3.05 1.40
N TRP A 174 -17.24 -1.92 1.63
CA TRP A 174 -17.07 -1.35 2.96
C TRP A 174 -18.39 -0.69 3.36
N THR A 175 -19.19 -1.40 4.15
CA THR A 175 -20.45 -0.90 4.72
C THR A 175 -20.39 -0.99 6.25
N GLY A 176 -20.51 0.16 6.92
CA GLY A 176 -20.81 0.30 8.36
C GLY A 176 -19.58 0.60 9.23
N GLY A 177 -19.53 1.69 9.99
CA GLY A 177 -20.54 2.70 10.26
C GLY A 177 -19.92 3.93 10.91
N TRP A 178 -20.52 5.08 10.64
CA TRP A 178 -20.28 6.31 11.37
C TRP A 178 -20.82 6.14 12.79
N SER A 179 -19.93 5.94 13.76
CA SER A 179 -20.21 6.26 15.15
C SER A 179 -19.42 7.51 15.52
N SER A 180 -20.13 8.44 16.10
CA SER A 180 -19.64 9.65 16.75
C SER A 180 -18.49 9.32 17.72
N GLY A 181 -17.28 9.60 17.27
CA GLY A 181 -16.05 9.49 18.05
C GLY A 181 -14.89 9.96 17.19
N MET A 182 -14.42 11.18 17.45
CA MET A 182 -13.26 11.80 16.79
C MET A 182 -12.16 10.76 16.48
N PRO A 183 -11.79 10.55 15.21
CA PRO A 183 -10.65 9.71 14.87
C PRO A 183 -9.40 10.35 15.47
N GLY A 184 -8.63 9.55 16.21
CA GLY A 184 -7.40 9.98 16.86
C GLY A 184 -6.48 10.68 15.86
N LEU A 185 -5.91 11.81 16.31
CA LEU A 185 -4.88 12.57 15.62
C LEU A 185 -3.83 11.64 15.03
N ALA A 186 -3.92 11.40 13.72
CA ALA A 186 -2.87 10.77 12.95
C ALA A 186 -1.75 11.80 12.73
N ASP A 187 -0.52 11.36 13.07
CA ASP A 187 0.79 12.00 12.87
C ASP A 187 0.81 13.47 12.39
N SER A 188 1.14 14.35 13.34
CA SER A 188 1.37 15.79 13.18
C SER A 188 2.64 16.13 12.38
N SER A 189 2.67 15.81 11.09
CA SER A 189 3.49 16.58 10.14
C SER A 189 2.57 17.58 9.45
N PRO A 190 2.93 18.87 9.31
CA PRO A 190 2.21 19.74 8.41
C PRO A 190 2.41 19.18 7.00
N SER A 191 1.46 18.38 6.53
CA SER A 191 1.39 18.03 5.12
C SER A 191 1.23 19.35 4.37
N ALA A 192 2.09 19.58 3.39
CA ALA A 192 1.80 20.63 2.42
C ALA A 192 0.40 20.35 1.87
N LEU A 193 -0.45 21.37 1.82
CA LEU A 193 -1.82 21.26 1.31
C LEU A 193 -1.82 21.74 -0.13
N GLY A 194 -2.73 21.22 -0.96
CA GLY A 194 -2.99 21.82 -2.26
C GLY A 194 -3.41 23.30 -2.09
N ARG A 195 -2.85 24.16 -2.94
CA ARG A 195 -3.15 25.61 -2.93
C ARG A 195 -3.57 26.14 -4.28
N GLU A 196 -2.95 25.65 -5.34
CA GLU A 196 -3.19 26.14 -6.71
C GLU A 196 -3.82 25.04 -7.57
N PRO A 197 -4.71 25.39 -8.51
CA PRO A 197 -5.28 24.43 -9.45
C PRO A 197 -4.17 23.63 -10.17
N GLY A 198 -4.35 22.31 -10.23
CA GLY A 198 -3.37 21.40 -10.85
C GLY A 198 -2.28 20.87 -9.90
N ASP A 199 -2.25 21.29 -8.63
CA ASP A 199 -1.35 20.73 -7.61
C ASP A 199 -1.54 19.21 -7.45
N VAL A 200 -2.77 18.71 -7.54
CA VAL A 200 -3.04 17.27 -7.41
C VAL A 200 -2.43 16.46 -8.55
N THR A 201 -2.52 16.94 -9.79
CA THR A 201 -1.84 16.32 -10.94
C THR A 201 -0.35 16.17 -10.62
N ARG A 202 0.28 17.23 -10.12
CA ARG A 202 1.70 17.25 -9.74
C ARG A 202 2.02 16.29 -8.59
N TYR A 203 1.14 16.16 -7.59
CA TYR A 203 1.28 15.17 -6.51
C TYR A 203 1.19 13.74 -7.02
N LEU A 204 0.28 13.44 -7.95
CA LEU A 204 0.17 12.12 -8.57
C LEU A 204 1.35 11.80 -9.50
N CYS A 205 1.83 12.79 -10.26
CA CYS A 205 3.08 12.67 -11.03
C CYS A 205 4.28 12.40 -10.10
N THR A 206 4.31 12.98 -8.90
CA THR A 206 5.32 12.68 -7.87
C THR A 206 5.16 11.25 -7.36
N ALA A 207 3.93 10.83 -7.03
CA ALA A 207 3.60 9.49 -6.57
C ALA A 207 4.03 8.40 -7.55
N ALA A 208 4.00 8.68 -8.86
CA ALA A 208 4.50 7.79 -9.90
C ALA A 208 5.95 7.32 -9.65
N TYR A 209 6.80 8.20 -9.10
CA TYR A 209 8.20 7.90 -8.80
C TYR A 209 8.41 7.40 -7.37
N THR A 210 7.72 7.98 -6.38
CA THR A 210 7.95 7.69 -4.96
C THR A 210 7.23 6.44 -4.47
N VAL A 211 6.09 6.08 -5.08
CA VAL A 211 5.24 4.95 -4.67
C VAL A 211 5.11 3.92 -5.80
N PRO A 212 5.91 2.84 -5.78
CA PRO A 212 5.90 1.84 -6.86
C PRO A 212 4.54 1.17 -7.09
N GLY A 213 3.72 1.04 -6.04
CA GLY A 213 2.38 0.47 -6.14
C GLY A 213 1.42 1.32 -6.96
N PHE A 214 1.50 2.65 -6.84
CA PHE A 214 0.65 3.59 -7.59
C PHE A 214 0.92 3.50 -9.09
N ALA A 215 2.19 3.60 -9.50
CA ALA A 215 2.54 3.50 -10.92
C ALA A 215 2.23 2.11 -11.51
N ARG A 216 2.35 1.04 -10.73
CA ARG A 216 1.93 -0.29 -11.17
C ARG A 216 0.43 -0.35 -11.39
N PHE A 217 -0.37 0.15 -10.45
CA PHE A 217 -1.82 0.21 -10.56
C PHE A 217 -2.25 0.98 -11.82
N VAL A 218 -1.73 2.20 -12.03
CA VAL A 218 -2.08 3.00 -13.23
C VAL A 218 -1.72 2.24 -14.52
N VAL A 219 -0.55 1.60 -14.58
CA VAL A 219 -0.11 0.94 -15.82
C VAL A 219 -0.78 -0.42 -16.04
N GLU A 220 -0.93 -1.25 -15.01
CA GLU A 220 -1.42 -2.63 -15.14
C GLU A 220 -2.95 -2.74 -15.01
N ASP A 221 -3.60 -1.86 -14.24
CA ASP A 221 -5.03 -1.93 -13.97
C ASP A 221 -5.85 -0.89 -14.74
N VAL A 222 -5.26 0.28 -15.09
CA VAL A 222 -5.96 1.33 -15.86
C VAL A 222 -5.56 1.33 -17.33
N LEU A 223 -4.25 1.37 -17.63
CA LEU A 223 -3.78 1.44 -19.02
C LEU A 223 -3.84 0.09 -19.73
N ALA A 224 -3.46 -1.02 -19.08
CA ALA A 224 -3.45 -2.33 -19.71
C ALA A 224 -4.84 -2.97 -19.86
N ASP A 225 -5.89 -2.37 -19.30
CA ASP A 225 -7.26 -2.79 -19.57
C ASP A 225 -7.78 -2.11 -20.85
N GLU A 226 -7.45 -2.62 -22.03
CA GLU A 226 -7.78 -1.92 -23.29
C GLU A 226 -9.28 -1.96 -23.64
N LEU A 227 -10.04 -2.96 -23.14
CA LEU A 227 -11.47 -3.08 -23.43
C LEU A 227 -12.33 -2.27 -22.45
N GLY A 228 -11.93 -2.19 -21.18
CA GLY A 228 -12.64 -1.43 -20.17
C GLY A 228 -12.62 0.07 -20.43
N ALA A 229 -13.75 0.73 -20.14
CA ALA A 229 -13.83 2.17 -20.07
C ALA A 229 -12.94 2.72 -18.95
N ILE A 230 -12.59 4.00 -19.06
CA ILE A 230 -11.75 4.68 -18.07
C ILE A 230 -12.63 5.55 -17.19
N ALA A 231 -12.49 5.42 -15.87
CA ALA A 231 -13.21 6.26 -14.94
C ALA A 231 -12.71 7.71 -14.98
N PRO A 232 -13.62 8.70 -14.83
CA PRO A 232 -13.22 10.09 -14.71
C PRO A 232 -12.38 10.32 -13.44
N SER A 233 -11.63 11.43 -13.42
CA SER A 233 -10.83 11.85 -12.26
C SER A 233 -10.90 13.37 -12.13
N PRO A 234 -11.93 13.91 -11.46
CA PRO A 234 -12.11 15.33 -11.27
C PRO A 234 -10.91 16.00 -10.61
N GLY A 235 -10.56 17.20 -11.09
CA GLY A 235 -9.44 17.99 -10.56
C GLY A 235 -8.05 17.43 -10.87
N VAL A 236 -7.93 16.43 -11.75
CA VAL A 236 -6.67 15.79 -12.12
C VAL A 236 -6.54 15.64 -13.63
N ASP A 237 -5.34 15.91 -14.13
CA ASP A 237 -4.97 15.58 -15.50
C ASP A 237 -4.33 14.19 -15.58
N LEU A 238 -5.04 13.24 -16.17
CA LEU A 238 -4.66 11.83 -16.17
C LEU A 238 -3.55 11.52 -17.18
N VAL A 239 -3.49 12.24 -18.30
CA VAL A 239 -2.48 12.03 -19.35
C VAL A 239 -1.05 12.21 -18.80
N PRO A 240 -0.67 13.35 -18.17
CA PRO A 240 0.66 13.50 -17.58
C PRO A 240 0.92 12.48 -16.48
N VAL A 241 -0.08 12.17 -15.64
CA VAL A 241 0.07 11.15 -14.58
C VAL A 241 0.42 9.78 -15.18
N ALA A 242 -0.28 9.36 -16.23
CA ALA A 242 -0.01 8.12 -16.94
C ALA A 242 1.39 8.11 -17.58
N GLN A 243 1.80 9.21 -18.24
CA GLN A 243 3.13 9.33 -18.83
C GLN A 243 4.25 9.27 -17.77
N HIS A 244 4.08 9.93 -16.63
CA HIS A 244 5.02 9.84 -15.50
C HIS A 244 5.04 8.43 -14.89
N CYS A 245 3.90 7.73 -14.81
CA CYS A 245 3.84 6.33 -14.37
C CYS A 245 4.57 5.37 -15.30
N LEU A 246 4.41 5.53 -16.62
CA LEU A 246 5.14 4.77 -17.64
C LEU A 246 6.65 5.04 -17.57
N THR A 247 7.05 6.31 -17.47
CA THR A 247 8.46 6.71 -17.33
C THR A 247 9.08 6.13 -16.08
N ALA A 248 8.39 6.24 -14.94
CA ALA A 248 8.87 5.70 -13.68
C ALA A 248 8.98 4.17 -13.72
N ARG A 249 8.08 3.48 -14.44
CA ARG A 249 8.15 2.03 -14.66
C ARG A 249 9.37 1.66 -15.49
N GLU A 250 9.70 2.41 -16.54
CA GLU A 250 10.86 2.18 -17.40
C GLU A 250 12.20 2.39 -16.67
N LEU A 251 12.29 3.45 -15.87
CA LEU A 251 13.47 3.73 -15.04
C LEU A 251 13.71 2.63 -14.01
N ARG A 252 12.63 2.15 -13.36
CA ARG A 252 12.72 1.02 -12.43
C ARG A 252 13.14 -0.26 -13.13
N TYR A 253 12.61 -0.55 -14.31
CA TYR A 253 13.01 -1.71 -15.09
C TYR A 253 14.51 -1.72 -15.40
N HIS A 254 15.05 -0.60 -15.90
CA HIS A 254 16.49 -0.48 -16.17
C HIS A 254 17.36 -0.62 -14.91
N ARG A 255 16.92 -0.02 -13.79
CA ARG A 255 17.60 -0.20 -12.49
C ARG A 255 17.60 -1.66 -12.07
N ASP A 256 16.44 -2.31 -12.12
CA ASP A 256 16.23 -3.68 -11.66
C ASP A 256 16.94 -4.68 -12.59
N LEU A 257 17.04 -4.40 -13.89
CA LEU A 257 17.84 -5.20 -14.82
C LEU A 257 19.34 -5.14 -14.50
N ARG A 258 19.88 -3.95 -14.21
CA ARG A 258 21.28 -3.78 -13.78
C ARG A 258 21.55 -4.46 -12.43
N LEU A 259 20.63 -4.31 -11.47
CA LEU A 259 20.73 -5.01 -10.18
C LEU A 259 20.60 -6.53 -10.33
N SER A 260 19.78 -7.00 -11.28
CA SER A 260 19.65 -8.43 -11.59
C SER A 260 20.94 -9.01 -12.16
N ALA A 261 21.66 -8.26 -12.98
CA ALA A 261 22.99 -8.67 -13.47
C ALA A 261 23.99 -8.79 -12.32
N VAL A 262 24.00 -7.84 -11.37
CA VAL A 262 24.83 -7.92 -10.16
C VAL A 262 24.42 -9.11 -9.29
N PHE A 263 23.12 -9.32 -9.10
CA PHE A 263 22.58 -10.47 -8.37
C PHE A 263 23.04 -11.79 -9.01
N ALA A 264 22.90 -11.93 -10.33
CA ALA A 264 23.31 -13.12 -11.06
C ALA A 264 24.82 -13.37 -10.97
N GLY A 265 25.63 -12.32 -11.06
CA GLY A 265 27.09 -12.41 -10.86
C GLY A 265 27.45 -12.86 -9.45
N MET A 266 26.80 -12.31 -8.42
CA MET A 266 27.02 -12.73 -7.03
C MET A 266 26.55 -14.17 -6.78
N LEU A 267 25.41 -14.56 -7.37
CA LEU A 267 24.89 -15.92 -7.29
C LEU A 267 25.82 -16.92 -7.99
N LEU A 268 26.43 -16.56 -9.12
CA LEU A 268 27.36 -17.42 -9.85
C LEU A 268 28.70 -17.57 -9.12
N LEU A 269 29.19 -16.50 -8.48
CA LEU A 269 30.50 -16.50 -7.84
C LEU A 269 30.49 -17.11 -6.44
N ALA A 270 29.53 -16.73 -5.59
CA ALA A 270 29.48 -17.15 -4.19
C ALA A 270 28.05 -16.99 -3.61
N PRO A 271 27.12 -17.95 -3.88
CA PRO A 271 25.71 -17.82 -3.51
C PRO A 271 25.46 -17.50 -2.02
N ALA A 272 26.23 -18.09 -1.11
CA ALA A 272 26.05 -17.90 0.33
C ALA A 272 26.29 -16.44 0.78
N TRP A 273 27.08 -15.68 0.01
CA TRP A 273 27.43 -14.30 0.31
C TRP A 273 26.37 -13.28 -0.09
N LEU A 274 25.41 -13.67 -0.94
CA LEU A 274 24.33 -12.81 -1.36
C LEU A 274 23.39 -12.42 -0.20
N PRO A 275 22.77 -13.36 0.55
CA PRO A 275 21.93 -13.00 1.70
C PRO A 275 22.74 -12.35 2.81
N VAL A 276 24.01 -12.75 3.01
CA VAL A 276 24.88 -12.17 4.02
C VAL A 276 25.24 -10.73 3.70
N GLY A 277 25.62 -10.44 2.45
CA GLY A 277 25.91 -9.09 1.98
C GLY A 277 24.70 -8.16 2.09
N CYS A 278 23.50 -8.67 1.75
CA CYS A 278 22.26 -7.92 1.93
C CYS A 278 21.97 -7.62 3.41
N LEU A 279 22.20 -8.59 4.29
CA LEU A 279 22.03 -8.42 5.73
C LEU A 279 23.07 -7.45 6.30
N LEU A 280 24.34 -7.55 5.87
CA LEU A 280 25.43 -6.65 6.25
C LEU A 280 25.05 -5.21 5.95
N VAL A 281 24.66 -4.93 4.70
CA VAL A 281 24.23 -3.60 4.25
C VAL A 281 23.04 -3.09 5.06
N SER A 282 22.04 -3.94 5.34
CA SER A 282 20.90 -3.56 6.17
C SER A 282 21.29 -3.17 7.60
N ARG A 283 22.32 -3.82 8.18
CA ARG A 283 22.82 -3.58 9.54
C ARG A 283 23.72 -2.36 9.63
N LEU A 284 24.52 -2.07 8.60
CA LEU A 284 25.35 -0.86 8.53
C LEU A 284 24.50 0.42 8.46
N SER A 285 23.28 0.32 7.97
CA SER A 285 22.34 1.45 7.89
C SER A 285 21.37 1.47 9.08
N SER A 286 21.74 2.18 10.15
CA SER A 286 20.75 2.57 11.18
C SER A 286 19.75 3.56 10.59
N PRO A 287 18.43 3.46 10.89
CA PRO A 287 17.50 4.50 10.48
C PRO A 287 17.97 5.83 11.11
N PRO A 288 18.04 6.94 10.35
CA PRO A 288 18.13 8.23 11.01
C PRO A 288 16.92 8.31 11.94
N ARG A 289 17.15 8.49 13.24
CA ARG A 289 16.04 8.81 14.13
C ARG A 289 15.58 10.21 13.72
N PRO A 290 14.35 10.39 13.20
CA PRO A 290 13.81 11.72 13.11
C PRO A 290 13.68 12.18 14.57
N LEU A 291 14.52 13.11 14.99
CA LEU A 291 14.16 13.92 16.15
C LEU A 291 13.12 14.88 15.60
N TRP A 292 11.85 14.54 15.81
CA TRP A 292 10.77 15.48 15.61
C TRP A 292 11.07 16.66 16.53
N GLY A 293 11.59 17.75 15.95
CA GLY A 293 11.52 19.03 16.63
C GLY A 293 10.04 19.33 16.84
N SER A 294 9.68 19.96 17.94
CA SER A 294 8.29 20.28 18.27
C SER A 294 7.55 21.08 17.18
N ARG A 295 8.25 21.61 16.17
CA ARG A 295 7.71 22.45 15.09
C ARG A 295 8.32 22.21 13.70
N GLY A 296 9.04 21.12 13.45
CA GLY A 296 9.60 20.90 12.10
C GLY A 296 10.56 19.72 11.93
N TRP A 297 10.97 19.50 10.67
CA TRP A 297 11.94 18.45 10.33
C TRP A 297 13.36 18.83 10.77
N ALA A 298 13.89 18.12 11.77
CA ALA A 298 15.31 18.16 12.08
C ALA A 298 15.84 16.73 12.01
N THR A 299 16.43 16.36 10.88
CA THR A 299 17.18 15.10 10.79
C THR A 299 18.53 15.26 11.50
N ARG A 300 18.49 15.43 12.83
CA ARG A 300 19.71 15.40 13.64
C ARG A 300 20.15 13.94 13.75
N ARG A 301 21.32 13.62 13.18
CA ARG A 301 21.99 12.34 13.41
C ARG A 301 22.33 12.22 14.89
N GLY A 302 21.57 11.43 15.63
CA GLY A 302 22.13 10.83 16.85
C GLY A 302 23.30 9.91 16.46
N PRO A 303 24.31 9.70 17.32
CA PRO A 303 25.47 8.83 17.08
C PRO A 303 25.13 7.31 17.04
N ALA A 304 23.96 6.94 16.53
CA ALA A 304 23.40 5.59 16.62
C ALA A 304 23.76 4.67 15.44
N ALA A 305 24.90 4.89 14.76
CA ALA A 305 25.47 3.89 13.84
C ALA A 305 26.21 2.77 14.59
N TRP A 306 26.56 2.98 15.86
CA TRP A 306 27.32 2.06 16.70
C TRP A 306 26.70 0.64 16.81
N PRO A 307 25.38 0.47 17.04
CA PRO A 307 24.80 -0.87 17.19
C PRO A 307 24.85 -1.70 15.90
N GLY A 308 24.72 -1.03 14.76
CA GLY A 308 24.83 -1.64 13.43
C GLY A 308 26.23 -2.17 13.17
N LEU A 309 27.24 -1.33 13.39
CA LEU A 309 28.66 -1.68 13.29
C LEU A 309 29.06 -2.81 14.24
N VAL A 310 28.60 -2.78 15.50
CA VAL A 310 28.86 -3.83 16.50
C VAL A 310 28.35 -5.20 16.06
N THR A 311 27.31 -5.27 15.21
CA THR A 311 26.83 -6.56 14.67
C THR A 311 27.39 -6.90 13.30
N ALA A 312 27.62 -5.91 12.44
CA ALA A 312 28.11 -6.12 11.07
C ALA A 312 29.59 -6.54 11.03
N VAL A 313 30.44 -5.94 11.86
CA VAL A 313 31.89 -6.22 11.91
C VAL A 313 32.20 -7.66 12.35
N PRO A 314 31.68 -8.19 13.47
CA PRO A 314 31.96 -9.58 13.84
C PRO A 314 31.34 -10.57 12.85
N MET A 315 30.17 -10.26 12.28
CA MET A 315 29.57 -11.10 11.23
C MET A 315 30.47 -11.20 10.00
N LEU A 316 31.01 -10.07 9.54
CA LEU A 316 31.97 -10.03 8.43
C LEU A 316 33.27 -10.75 8.78
N ALA A 317 33.81 -10.55 9.98
CA ALA A 317 35.05 -11.18 10.43
C ALA A 317 34.91 -12.71 10.53
N VAL A 318 33.79 -13.20 11.09
CA VAL A 318 33.48 -14.64 11.16
C VAL A 318 33.34 -15.21 9.76
N LEU A 319 32.63 -14.54 8.86
CA LEU A 319 32.47 -15.05 7.50
C LEU A 319 33.78 -15.06 6.71
N LEU A 320 34.60 -14.02 6.86
CA LEU A 320 35.94 -13.97 6.25
C LEU A 320 36.83 -15.10 6.80
N ALA A 321 36.81 -15.31 8.12
CA ALA A 321 37.54 -16.41 8.76
C ALA A 321 37.04 -17.78 8.29
N LEU A 322 35.73 -17.96 8.10
CA LEU A 322 35.15 -19.18 7.52
C LEU A 322 35.59 -19.40 6.07
N THR A 323 35.67 -18.35 5.25
CA THR A 323 36.19 -18.50 3.88
C THR A 323 37.67 -18.81 3.84
N VAL A 324 38.48 -18.17 4.68
CA VAL A 324 39.92 -18.46 4.76
C VAL A 324 40.13 -19.88 5.27
N ALA A 325 39.46 -20.28 6.35
CA ALA A 325 39.53 -21.64 6.88
C ALA A 325 39.06 -22.69 5.86
N GLY A 326 37.95 -22.43 5.16
CA GLY A 326 37.43 -23.31 4.11
C GLY A 326 38.28 -23.35 2.84
N SER A 327 39.13 -22.34 2.61
CA SER A 327 40.10 -22.35 1.50
C SER A 327 41.37 -23.17 1.80
N LEU A 328 41.63 -23.42 3.09
CA LEU A 328 42.75 -24.24 3.55
C LEU A 328 42.38 -25.75 3.62
N ILE A 329 41.11 -26.08 3.41
CA ILE A 329 40.57 -27.45 3.48
C ILE A 329 40.02 -27.81 2.10
N SER A 330 40.32 -29.02 1.61
CA SER A 330 39.78 -29.53 0.34
C SER A 330 38.29 -29.85 0.48
N LEU A 331 37.43 -28.86 0.21
CA LEU A 331 35.99 -29.02 0.19
C LEU A 331 35.50 -29.62 -1.15
N PRO A 332 34.42 -30.41 -1.15
CA PRO A 332 33.77 -30.84 -2.39
C PRO A 332 33.40 -29.64 -3.27
N GLY A 333 33.57 -29.77 -4.60
CA GLY A 333 33.36 -28.68 -5.56
C GLY A 333 32.08 -27.86 -5.35
N PRO A 334 30.89 -28.47 -5.18
CA PRO A 334 29.65 -27.73 -4.95
C PRO A 334 29.64 -26.91 -3.66
N VAL A 335 30.26 -27.42 -2.59
CA VAL A 335 30.36 -26.73 -1.28
C VAL A 335 31.37 -25.60 -1.36
N ALA A 336 32.52 -25.83 -2.02
CA ALA A 336 33.51 -24.79 -2.26
C ALA A 336 32.95 -23.64 -3.11
N TRP A 337 32.15 -23.97 -4.14
CA TRP A 337 31.42 -23.00 -4.96
C TRP A 337 30.38 -22.21 -4.16
N LEU A 338 29.51 -22.91 -3.41
CA LEU A 338 28.46 -22.30 -2.59
C LEU A 338 29.03 -21.27 -1.60
N LEU A 339 30.12 -21.63 -0.93
CA LEU A 339 30.80 -20.80 0.07
C LEU A 339 31.78 -19.78 -0.55
N GLY A 340 32.11 -19.92 -1.83
CA GLY A 340 33.09 -19.10 -2.52
C GLY A 340 34.52 -19.29 -2.02
N THR A 341 34.88 -20.47 -1.51
CA THR A 341 36.21 -20.77 -0.93
C THR A 341 37.26 -21.18 -1.97
N TYR A 342 36.84 -21.47 -3.21
CA TYR A 342 37.73 -21.73 -4.33
C TYR A 342 38.58 -20.49 -4.66
N LEU A 343 39.73 -20.69 -5.32
CA LEU A 343 40.70 -19.63 -5.62
C LEU A 343 41.05 -18.81 -4.35
N TYR A 344 41.33 -19.48 -3.24
CA TYR A 344 41.69 -18.86 -1.96
C TYR A 344 40.65 -17.89 -1.37
N GLY A 345 39.35 -18.09 -1.66
CA GLY A 345 38.30 -17.19 -1.18
C GLY A 345 38.17 -15.87 -1.96
N THR A 346 38.91 -15.71 -3.06
CA THR A 346 38.81 -14.52 -3.93
C THR A 346 37.40 -14.23 -4.47
N PRO A 347 36.55 -15.22 -4.83
CA PRO A 347 35.19 -14.97 -5.31
C PRO A 347 34.31 -14.34 -4.22
N ALA A 348 34.39 -14.86 -2.99
CA ALA A 348 33.70 -14.30 -1.84
C ALA A 348 34.09 -12.83 -1.59
N LEU A 349 35.39 -12.54 -1.63
CA LEU A 349 35.90 -11.17 -1.52
C LEU A 349 35.42 -10.27 -2.65
N LEU A 350 35.41 -10.73 -3.90
CA LEU A 350 34.92 -9.97 -5.04
C LEU A 350 33.42 -9.63 -4.92
N THR A 351 32.58 -10.58 -4.46
CA THR A 351 31.14 -10.30 -4.26
C THR A 351 30.90 -9.21 -3.23
N LEU A 352 31.69 -9.15 -2.16
CA LEU A 352 31.57 -8.11 -1.14
C LEU A 352 32.21 -6.79 -1.53
N ALA A 353 33.44 -6.83 -2.06
CA ALA A 353 34.24 -5.66 -2.34
C ALA A 353 33.84 -4.95 -3.65
N VAL A 354 33.23 -5.67 -4.59
CA VAL A 354 32.80 -5.12 -5.89
C VAL A 354 31.28 -5.19 -6.02
N GLY A 355 30.67 -6.35 -5.77
CA GLY A 355 29.23 -6.56 -5.98
C GLY A 355 28.36 -5.60 -5.16
N LEU A 356 28.58 -5.51 -3.85
CA LEU A 356 27.79 -4.63 -2.98
C LEU A 356 28.00 -3.12 -3.28
N PRO A 357 29.23 -2.60 -3.46
CA PRO A 357 29.43 -1.21 -3.87
C PRO A 357 28.82 -0.88 -5.23
N VAL A 358 28.91 -1.78 -6.21
CA VAL A 358 28.26 -1.59 -7.52
C VAL A 358 26.74 -1.56 -7.36
N ALA A 359 26.14 -2.50 -6.64
CA ALA A 359 24.71 -2.50 -6.34
C ALA A 359 24.28 -1.21 -5.63
N HIS A 360 25.07 -0.76 -4.65
CA HIS A 360 24.83 0.49 -3.94
C HIS A 360 24.91 1.71 -4.86
N SER A 361 25.90 1.77 -5.75
CA SER A 361 26.07 2.87 -6.71
C SER A 361 24.88 2.96 -7.68
N ILE A 362 24.36 1.82 -8.14
CA ILE A 362 23.18 1.75 -9.01
C ILE A 362 21.94 2.27 -8.26
N ALA A 363 21.72 1.78 -7.03
CA ALA A 363 20.58 2.21 -6.20
C ALA A 363 20.67 3.71 -5.86
N ALA A 364 21.84 4.19 -5.45
CA ALA A 364 22.07 5.58 -5.11
C ALA A 364 21.91 6.51 -6.33
N LYS A 365 22.42 6.11 -7.50
CA LYS A 365 22.23 6.86 -8.75
C LYS A 365 20.75 6.95 -9.11
N ALA A 366 20.00 5.85 -9.04
CA ALA A 366 18.57 5.84 -9.35
C ALA A 366 17.74 6.75 -8.42
N GLU A 367 18.03 6.71 -7.11
CA GLU A 367 17.36 7.58 -6.13
C GLU A 367 17.76 9.07 -6.32
N LEU A 368 19.01 9.36 -6.69
CA LEU A 368 19.45 10.73 -7.01
C LEU A 368 18.84 11.26 -8.31
N ASP A 369 18.76 10.43 -9.35
CA ASP A 369 18.13 10.79 -10.62
C ASP A 369 16.63 11.05 -10.42
N THR A 370 15.98 10.26 -9.56
CA THR A 370 14.58 10.49 -9.15
C THR A 370 14.45 11.81 -8.42
N ALA A 371 15.26 12.06 -7.38
CA ALA A 371 15.22 13.31 -6.63
C ALA A 371 15.51 14.54 -7.50
N ALA A 372 16.42 14.42 -8.48
CA ALA A 372 16.70 15.49 -9.44
C ALA A 372 15.47 15.81 -10.29
N ARG A 373 14.77 14.80 -10.83
CA ARG A 373 13.52 14.98 -11.59
C ARG A 373 12.42 15.63 -10.76
N LEU A 374 12.24 15.17 -9.51
CA LEU A 374 11.29 15.76 -8.58
C LEU A 374 11.60 17.26 -8.37
N CYS A 375 12.84 17.61 -8.04
CA CYS A 375 13.22 18.99 -7.74
C CYS A 375 13.24 19.91 -8.99
N GLN A 376 13.54 19.37 -10.17
CA GLN A 376 13.70 20.15 -11.40
C GLN A 376 12.40 20.32 -12.18
N GLY A 377 11.52 19.31 -12.21
CA GLY A 377 10.34 19.30 -13.09
C GLY A 377 8.98 19.16 -12.40
N LEU A 378 8.92 18.74 -11.13
CA LEU A 378 7.63 18.49 -10.44
C LEU A 378 7.36 19.43 -9.27
N ARG A 379 8.13 20.52 -9.15
CA ARG A 379 7.82 21.61 -8.21
C ARG A 379 6.87 22.60 -8.87
N ARG A 380 6.00 23.22 -8.06
CA ARG A 380 4.89 24.06 -8.56
C ARG A 380 5.31 25.05 -9.64
N GLY A 381 6.29 25.92 -9.39
CA GLY A 381 6.74 26.94 -10.35
C GLY A 381 7.53 26.42 -11.57
N ARG A 382 7.69 25.10 -11.73
CA ARG A 382 8.37 24.47 -12.88
C ARG A 382 7.55 23.34 -13.50
N PHE A 383 6.40 23.01 -12.94
CA PHE A 383 5.58 21.91 -13.40
C PHE A 383 4.91 22.29 -14.71
N ALA A 384 5.19 21.51 -15.76
CA ALA A 384 4.58 21.66 -17.06
C ALA A 384 3.81 20.38 -17.37
N PRO A 385 2.46 20.36 -17.26
CA PRO A 385 1.66 19.16 -17.45
C PRO A 385 1.75 18.63 -18.90
N ASP A 386 1.86 19.51 -19.89
CA ASP A 386 1.94 19.11 -21.30
C ASP A 386 3.33 18.58 -21.70
N ALA A 387 4.33 18.75 -20.85
CA ALA A 387 5.70 18.31 -21.14
C ALA A 387 5.86 16.81 -20.87
N ALA A 388 5.82 16.01 -21.94
CA ALA A 388 5.96 14.56 -21.82
C ALA A 388 7.33 14.16 -21.21
N PRO A 389 7.35 13.39 -20.12
CA PRO A 389 8.58 12.89 -19.52
C PRO A 389 9.22 11.79 -20.39
N GLY A 390 10.55 11.79 -20.47
CA GLY A 390 11.33 10.70 -21.08
C GLY A 390 12.13 9.89 -20.05
N PRO A 391 12.46 8.61 -20.30
CA PRO A 391 12.04 7.76 -21.42
C PRO A 391 10.68 7.09 -21.19
N MET A 392 9.88 6.90 -22.24
CA MET A 392 8.58 6.21 -22.19
C MET A 392 8.44 5.18 -23.32
N PRO A 393 7.71 4.07 -23.10
CA PRO A 393 7.48 3.06 -24.13
C PRO A 393 6.64 3.64 -25.28
N SER A 394 6.99 3.27 -26.51
CA SER A 394 6.34 3.77 -27.73
C SER A 394 5.41 2.73 -28.37
N THR A 395 4.89 1.77 -27.59
CA THR A 395 4.03 0.70 -28.12
C THR A 395 2.70 1.27 -28.63
N PRO A 396 2.11 0.70 -29.69
CA PRO A 396 0.86 1.20 -30.27
C PRO A 396 -0.31 1.25 -29.27
N TRP A 397 -0.46 0.21 -28.45
CA TRP A 397 -1.53 0.12 -27.45
C TRP A 397 -1.42 1.23 -26.38
N VAL A 398 -0.20 1.64 -25.99
CA VAL A 398 0.00 2.74 -25.04
C VAL A 398 -0.46 4.07 -25.63
N LYS A 399 -0.13 4.33 -26.90
CA LYS A 399 -0.53 5.57 -27.58
C LYS A 399 -2.06 5.67 -27.69
N GLU A 400 -2.70 4.59 -28.12
CA GLU A 400 -4.15 4.55 -28.23
C GLU A 400 -4.82 4.70 -26.85
N ARG A 401 -4.28 4.04 -25.83
CA ARG A 401 -4.84 4.16 -24.47
C ARG A 401 -4.67 5.56 -23.89
N LEU A 402 -3.58 6.27 -24.16
CA LEU A 402 -3.42 7.67 -23.75
C LEU A 402 -4.44 8.59 -24.45
N ARG A 403 -4.76 8.33 -25.72
CA ARG A 403 -5.83 9.03 -26.44
C ARG A 403 -7.21 8.78 -25.81
N LEU A 404 -7.50 7.52 -25.47
CA LEU A 404 -8.74 7.16 -24.76
C LEU A 404 -8.81 7.77 -23.36
N LEU A 405 -7.68 7.87 -22.65
CA LEU A 405 -7.59 8.53 -21.34
C LEU A 405 -7.95 10.02 -21.43
N GLU A 406 -7.46 10.69 -22.47
CA GLU A 406 -7.79 12.07 -22.78
C GLU A 406 -9.28 12.25 -23.13
N GLU A 407 -9.83 11.34 -23.93
CA GLU A 407 -11.26 11.29 -24.26
C GLU A 407 -12.11 11.08 -23.00
N ALA A 408 -11.71 10.19 -22.09
CA ALA A 408 -12.40 9.91 -20.83
C ALA A 408 -12.43 11.12 -19.90
N GLN A 409 -11.31 11.84 -19.82
CA GLN A 409 -11.15 12.99 -18.93
C GLN A 409 -11.96 14.20 -19.37
N ARG A 410 -12.13 14.40 -20.69
CA ARG A 410 -12.94 15.50 -21.24
C ARG A 410 -14.32 15.04 -21.74
N GLY A 411 -14.63 13.77 -21.53
CA GLY A 411 -15.85 13.13 -21.99
C GLY A 411 -17.00 13.32 -21.00
N ASN A 412 -18.22 13.25 -21.50
CA ASN A 412 -19.47 13.41 -20.77
C ASN A 412 -20.16 12.07 -20.46
N VAL A 413 -19.48 10.94 -20.63
CA VAL A 413 -20.02 9.61 -20.30
C VAL A 413 -19.17 8.93 -19.26
N THR A 414 -19.82 8.37 -18.24
CA THR A 414 -19.20 7.45 -17.28
C THR A 414 -19.82 6.08 -17.45
N VAL A 415 -19.04 5.17 -18.04
CA VAL A 415 -19.38 3.76 -18.13
C VAL A 415 -18.86 3.08 -16.86
N TYR A 416 -19.75 2.64 -15.98
CA TYR A 416 -19.39 2.06 -14.68
C TYR A 416 -19.58 0.55 -14.65
N SER A 417 -18.77 -0.11 -13.83
CA SER A 417 -18.91 -1.54 -13.50
C SER A 417 -19.51 -1.71 -12.11
N GLY A 418 -20.29 -2.77 -11.91
CA GLY A 418 -20.92 -3.10 -10.63
C GLY A 418 -22.16 -2.27 -10.33
N TRP A 419 -22.49 -2.10 -9.05
CA TRP A 419 -23.78 -1.54 -8.64
C TRP A 419 -23.84 0.00 -8.74
N ALA A 420 -22.82 0.69 -8.26
CA ALA A 420 -22.87 2.14 -8.07
C ALA A 420 -22.25 2.90 -9.26
N PRO A 421 -22.94 3.92 -9.81
CA PRO A 421 -22.43 4.74 -10.92
C PRO A 421 -21.34 5.74 -10.49
N SER A 422 -20.95 5.75 -9.22
CA SER A 422 -20.11 6.78 -8.60
C SER A 422 -18.60 6.65 -8.90
N VAL A 423 -18.18 5.72 -9.76
CA VAL A 423 -16.76 5.46 -10.03
C VAL A 423 -16.05 6.72 -10.54
N GLY A 424 -15.01 7.12 -9.83
CA GLY A 424 -14.24 8.34 -10.09
C GLY A 424 -14.61 9.54 -9.23
N PHE A 425 -15.75 9.50 -8.53
CA PHE A 425 -16.26 10.62 -7.72
C PHE A 425 -16.23 10.35 -6.21
N ALA A 426 -15.75 9.18 -5.77
CA ALA A 426 -15.92 8.62 -4.43
C ALA A 426 -17.36 8.19 -4.11
N ALA A 427 -17.50 7.44 -3.02
CA ALA A 427 -18.78 6.96 -2.54
C ALA A 427 -19.71 8.13 -2.17
N THR A 428 -21.01 7.95 -2.43
CA THR A 428 -22.04 8.93 -2.08
C THR A 428 -22.00 9.21 -0.57
N THR A 429 -21.80 10.47 -0.21
CA THR A 429 -21.75 10.92 1.19
C THR A 429 -23.16 11.20 1.70
N ALA A 430 -24.02 11.80 0.88
CA ALA A 430 -25.43 12.00 1.16
C ALA A 430 -26.24 12.06 -0.13
N SER A 431 -27.50 11.62 -0.08
CA SER A 431 -28.43 11.71 -1.21
C SER A 431 -29.86 11.94 -0.77
N TRP A 432 -30.57 12.80 -1.49
CA TRP A 432 -32.01 13.01 -1.29
C TRP A 432 -32.76 12.79 -2.60
N GLN A 433 -34.01 12.38 -2.47
CA GLN A 433 -34.92 12.18 -3.60
C GLN A 433 -36.29 12.75 -3.24
N ILE A 434 -36.88 13.48 -4.19
CA ILE A 434 -38.20 14.09 -4.07
C ILE A 434 -38.97 13.76 -5.34
N ASN A 435 -40.23 13.34 -5.18
CA ASN A 435 -41.14 13.09 -6.29
C ASN A 435 -42.32 14.05 -6.13
N ILE A 436 -42.57 14.89 -7.13
CA ILE A 436 -43.54 16.00 -7.07
C ILE A 436 -44.63 15.75 -8.11
N PRO A 437 -45.89 15.54 -7.70
CA PRO A 437 -46.99 15.50 -8.65
C PRO A 437 -47.21 16.90 -9.24
N LEU A 438 -47.39 16.98 -10.56
CA LEU A 438 -47.57 18.24 -11.29
C LEU A 438 -49.04 18.67 -11.22
N VAL A 439 -49.46 19.13 -10.05
CA VAL A 439 -50.80 19.64 -9.77
C VAL A 439 -50.80 21.17 -9.90
N PRO A 440 -51.82 21.79 -10.52
CA PRO A 440 -51.90 23.25 -10.61
C PRO A 440 -52.06 23.92 -9.25
N ALA A 441 -51.38 25.05 -9.05
CA ALA A 441 -51.46 25.84 -7.81
C ALA A 441 -52.83 26.51 -7.60
N ASP A 442 -53.50 26.91 -8.69
CA ASP A 442 -54.89 27.38 -8.68
C ASP A 442 -55.72 26.45 -9.59
N ALA A 443 -56.85 25.96 -9.06
CA ALA A 443 -57.79 25.12 -9.79
C ALA A 443 -58.34 25.77 -11.09
N ARG A 444 -58.17 27.08 -11.24
CA ARG A 444 -58.57 27.85 -12.44
C ARG A 444 -57.47 27.94 -13.51
N THR A 445 -56.23 27.58 -13.19
CA THR A 445 -55.08 27.65 -14.09
C THR A 445 -54.58 26.25 -14.43
N ALA A 446 -54.14 26.06 -15.68
CA ALA A 446 -53.45 24.84 -16.08
C ALA A 446 -51.95 24.98 -15.80
N VAL A 447 -51.29 23.88 -15.41
CA VAL A 447 -49.83 23.79 -15.39
C VAL A 447 -49.33 23.95 -16.81
N THR A 448 -48.34 24.82 -17.03
CA THR A 448 -47.69 24.92 -18.34
C THR A 448 -46.81 23.70 -18.55
N ASP A 449 -46.97 23.02 -19.68
CA ASP A 449 -46.14 21.86 -20.01
C ASP A 449 -44.66 22.25 -20.12
N PHE A 450 -43.80 21.41 -19.57
CA PHE A 450 -42.35 21.54 -19.65
C PHE A 450 -41.70 20.17 -19.78
N ASP A 451 -40.49 20.14 -20.33
CA ASP A 451 -39.68 18.91 -20.39
C ASP A 451 -38.62 18.86 -19.27
N ALA A 452 -38.01 17.68 -19.07
CA ALA A 452 -36.95 17.53 -18.08
C ALA A 452 -35.71 18.40 -18.41
N TRP A 453 -35.46 18.66 -19.69
CA TRP A 453 -34.29 19.43 -20.15
C TRP A 453 -34.41 20.92 -19.81
N GLU A 454 -35.61 21.50 -19.88
CA GLU A 454 -35.92 22.88 -19.51
C GLU A 454 -35.67 23.11 -18.01
N ALA A 455 -36.05 22.16 -17.17
CA ALA A 455 -35.75 22.18 -15.74
C ALA A 455 -34.23 22.09 -15.47
N ILE A 456 -33.52 21.23 -16.21
CA ILE A 456 -32.06 21.08 -16.13
C ILE A 456 -31.35 22.38 -16.59
N GLU A 457 -31.82 23.00 -17.67
CA GLU A 457 -31.27 24.26 -18.19
C GLU A 457 -31.51 25.42 -17.19
N HIS A 458 -32.66 25.43 -16.53
CA HIS A 458 -32.93 26.40 -15.47
C HIS A 458 -31.99 26.20 -14.27
N LEU A 459 -31.76 24.94 -13.86
CA LEU A 459 -30.79 24.61 -12.82
C LEU A 459 -29.38 25.03 -13.21
N ARG A 460 -28.94 24.70 -14.44
CA ARG A 460 -27.61 25.03 -14.95
C ARG A 460 -27.37 26.54 -14.91
N ARG A 461 -28.30 27.32 -15.46
CA ARG A 461 -28.23 28.79 -15.43
C ARG A 461 -28.19 29.32 -14.00
N HIS A 462 -29.03 28.81 -13.11
CA HIS A 462 -29.02 29.25 -11.71
C HIS A 462 -27.66 28.99 -11.02
N LEU A 463 -27.04 27.83 -11.26
CA LEU A 463 -25.72 27.51 -10.70
C LEU A 463 -24.61 28.35 -11.33
N GLN A 464 -24.68 28.66 -12.63
CA GLN A 464 -23.76 29.59 -13.31
C GLN A 464 -23.88 31.02 -12.78
N ASP A 465 -25.11 31.48 -12.52
CA ASP A 465 -25.36 32.79 -11.92
C ASP A 465 -24.73 32.87 -10.53
N LEU A 466 -24.83 31.81 -9.72
CA LEU A 466 -24.18 31.79 -8.40
C LEU A 466 -22.66 31.86 -8.51
N ALA A 467 -22.06 31.14 -9.45
CA ALA A 467 -20.63 31.16 -9.69
C ALA A 467 -20.14 32.56 -10.11
N THR A 468 -20.92 33.28 -10.92
CA THR A 468 -20.57 34.63 -11.39
C THR A 468 -20.77 35.72 -10.32
N HIS A 469 -21.82 35.62 -9.50
CA HIS A 469 -22.08 36.61 -8.43
C HIS A 469 -21.09 36.53 -7.27
N ASP A 470 -20.65 35.33 -6.90
CA ASP A 470 -19.64 35.11 -5.85
C ASP A 470 -18.21 35.44 -6.32
N GLY A 471 -17.97 35.49 -7.64
CA GLY A 471 -16.68 35.83 -8.25
C GLY A 471 -16.41 37.33 -8.43
N ALA A 472 -17.30 38.22 -7.95
CA ALA A 472 -17.16 39.67 -8.11
C ALA A 472 -16.07 40.29 -7.21
N GLU A 473 -15.70 39.63 -6.10
CA GLU A 473 -14.52 39.96 -5.31
C GLU A 473 -13.34 39.07 -5.71
N PRO A 474 -12.11 39.61 -5.85
CA PRO A 474 -10.95 38.79 -6.21
C PRO A 474 -10.68 37.76 -5.10
N PRO A 475 -10.63 36.45 -5.43
CA PRO A 475 -10.51 35.40 -4.43
C PRO A 475 -9.15 35.48 -3.72
N THR A 476 -9.16 35.39 -2.39
CA THR A 476 -7.94 35.21 -1.60
C THR A 476 -7.34 33.83 -1.91
N PRO A 477 -6.02 33.69 -2.15
CA PRO A 477 -5.42 32.39 -2.41
C PRO A 477 -5.72 31.36 -1.31
N GLY A 478 -6.45 30.31 -1.65
CA GLY A 478 -6.84 29.23 -0.74
C GLY A 478 -8.24 29.35 -0.14
N GLU A 479 -9.01 30.40 -0.43
CA GLU A 479 -10.43 30.45 -0.10
C GLU A 479 -11.28 29.77 -1.18
N PRO A 480 -12.25 28.93 -0.79
CA PRO A 480 -13.17 28.29 -1.72
C PRO A 480 -14.10 29.35 -2.34
N SER A 481 -13.89 29.71 -3.61
CA SER A 481 -14.81 30.57 -4.36
C SER A 481 -15.71 29.73 -5.25
N LEU A 482 -17.00 30.05 -5.31
CA LEU A 482 -17.91 29.41 -6.28
C LEU A 482 -17.55 29.77 -7.74
N ALA A 483 -16.65 30.71 -7.99
CA ALA A 483 -16.16 31.03 -9.33
C ALA A 483 -15.48 29.84 -10.02
N ASP A 484 -14.89 28.91 -9.24
CA ASP A 484 -14.25 27.68 -9.76
C ASP A 484 -15.26 26.54 -10.02
N LEU A 485 -16.57 26.81 -9.93
CA LEU A 485 -17.61 25.80 -10.13
C LEU A 485 -17.61 25.30 -11.57
N GLN A 486 -17.36 24.00 -11.73
CA GLN A 486 -17.39 23.30 -13.01
C GLN A 486 -18.74 22.59 -13.15
N LEU A 487 -19.51 22.99 -14.16
CA LEU A 487 -20.75 22.31 -14.52
C LEU A 487 -20.54 21.43 -15.74
N GLU A 488 -21.07 20.21 -15.69
CA GLU A 488 -21.05 19.30 -16.83
C GLU A 488 -22.34 18.49 -16.91
N ASP A 489 -22.77 18.19 -18.13
CA ASP A 489 -23.77 17.16 -18.37
C ASP A 489 -23.07 15.81 -18.42
N ARG A 490 -23.54 14.86 -17.62
CA ARG A 490 -22.93 13.53 -17.56
C ARG A 490 -23.96 12.43 -17.70
N VAL A 491 -23.65 11.46 -18.56
CA VAL A 491 -24.45 10.25 -18.76
C VAL A 491 -23.77 9.08 -18.06
N PHE A 492 -24.47 8.46 -17.12
CA PHE A 492 -24.06 7.24 -16.46
C PHE A 492 -24.70 6.04 -17.15
N VAL A 493 -23.90 5.03 -17.49
CA VAL A 493 -24.39 3.80 -18.12
C VAL A 493 -23.62 2.58 -17.60
N HIS A 494 -24.33 1.47 -17.38
CA HIS A 494 -23.72 0.24 -16.90
C HIS A 494 -22.98 -0.49 -18.03
N GLY A 495 -21.73 -0.88 -17.78
CA GLY A 495 -20.82 -1.46 -18.77
C GLY A 495 -21.28 -2.78 -19.39
N ALA A 496 -22.07 -3.59 -18.68
CA ALA A 496 -22.70 -4.79 -19.27
C ALA A 496 -23.82 -4.52 -20.30
N THR A 497 -24.26 -3.26 -20.45
CA THR A 497 -25.37 -2.91 -21.35
C THR A 497 -24.98 -2.05 -22.55
N VAL A 498 -23.74 -1.54 -22.57
CA VAL A 498 -23.27 -0.65 -23.65
C VAL A 498 -23.03 -1.39 -24.97
N ALA A 499 -22.79 -2.71 -24.92
CA ALA A 499 -22.56 -3.53 -26.11
C ALA A 499 -23.74 -3.52 -27.09
N ALA A 500 -24.97 -3.41 -26.58
CA ALA A 500 -26.18 -3.42 -27.38
C ALA A 500 -26.60 -2.02 -27.89
N ASP A 501 -25.88 -0.97 -27.50
CA ASP A 501 -26.26 0.42 -27.76
C ASP A 501 -25.21 1.11 -28.64
N GLU A 502 -25.56 1.32 -29.91
CA GLU A 502 -24.68 1.90 -30.94
C GLU A 502 -24.18 3.31 -30.59
N ARG A 503 -24.88 4.02 -29.69
CA ARG A 503 -24.43 5.34 -29.21
C ARG A 503 -23.10 5.25 -28.44
N PHE A 504 -22.90 4.16 -27.71
CA PHE A 504 -21.69 3.92 -26.92
C PHE A 504 -20.71 3.03 -27.66
N MET A 505 -21.19 2.06 -28.43
CA MET A 505 -20.36 1.14 -29.20
C MET A 505 -20.54 1.39 -30.69
N SER A 506 -19.81 2.37 -31.23
CA SER A 506 -19.87 2.70 -32.66
C SER A 506 -18.64 2.17 -33.43
N GLY A 507 -18.90 1.62 -34.61
CA GLY A 507 -17.87 1.26 -35.59
C GLY A 507 -16.91 0.13 -35.16
N ASN A 508 -15.62 0.28 -35.48
CA ASN A 508 -14.56 -0.71 -35.23
C ASN A 508 -13.87 -0.52 -33.86
N ARG A 509 -14.55 0.13 -32.88
CA ARG A 509 -13.99 0.40 -31.55
C ARG A 509 -14.16 -0.82 -30.65
N SER A 510 -13.09 -1.19 -29.93
CA SER A 510 -13.12 -2.27 -28.93
C SER A 510 -13.42 -1.76 -27.50
N THR A 511 -13.62 -0.45 -27.34
CA THR A 511 -13.87 0.24 -26.07
C THR A 511 -15.07 1.17 -26.24
N PRO A 512 -15.94 1.33 -25.23
CA PRO A 512 -17.05 2.28 -25.29
C PRO A 512 -16.59 3.72 -25.54
N SER A 513 -17.38 4.47 -26.29
CA SER A 513 -17.26 5.92 -26.43
C SER A 513 -17.53 6.58 -25.09
N MET A 514 -16.59 7.43 -24.65
CA MET A 514 -16.72 8.18 -23.40
C MET A 514 -17.24 9.60 -23.64
N ARG A 515 -17.64 9.88 -24.90
CA ARG A 515 -18.21 11.13 -25.36
C ARG A 515 -19.45 10.88 -26.20
N LEU A 516 -20.52 11.63 -25.91
CA LEU A 516 -21.74 11.72 -26.68
C LEU A 516 -21.97 13.16 -27.14
N ASP A 517 -22.67 13.31 -28.24
CA ASP A 517 -23.09 14.60 -28.75
C ASP A 517 -24.23 15.18 -27.90
N GLU A 518 -24.37 16.50 -27.91
CA GLU A 518 -25.36 17.21 -27.08
C GLU A 518 -26.80 16.73 -27.36
N GLU A 519 -27.14 16.49 -28.63
CA GLU A 519 -28.45 15.97 -29.02
C GLU A 519 -28.73 14.58 -28.40
N GLN A 520 -27.71 13.71 -28.34
CA GLN A 520 -27.85 12.39 -27.73
C GLN A 520 -28.02 12.50 -26.21
N VAL A 521 -27.26 13.39 -25.57
CA VAL A 521 -27.38 13.66 -24.13
C VAL A 521 -28.76 14.22 -23.80
N ARG A 522 -29.23 15.21 -24.57
CA ARG A 522 -30.57 15.80 -24.42
C ARG A 522 -31.66 14.75 -24.60
N HIS A 523 -31.54 13.89 -25.60
CA HIS A 523 -32.49 12.80 -25.82
C HIS A 523 -32.54 11.83 -24.62
N ILE A 524 -31.40 11.49 -24.02
CA ILE A 524 -31.32 10.64 -22.82
C ILE A 524 -31.96 11.32 -21.61
N ALA A 525 -31.75 12.63 -21.44
CA ALA A 525 -32.34 13.40 -20.35
C ALA A 525 -33.88 13.50 -20.46
N GLN A 526 -34.40 13.76 -21.66
CA GLN A 526 -35.84 13.84 -21.93
C GLN A 526 -36.53 12.46 -21.83
N HIS A 527 -35.82 11.40 -22.23
CA HIS A 527 -36.37 10.04 -22.28
C HIS A 527 -35.47 9.06 -21.50
N PRO A 528 -35.54 9.03 -20.16
CA PRO A 528 -34.70 8.16 -19.32
C PRO A 528 -35.17 6.69 -19.37
N ARG A 529 -35.17 6.09 -20.56
CA ARG A 529 -35.46 4.68 -20.82
C ARG A 529 -34.16 3.86 -20.85
N GLY A 530 -34.24 2.57 -20.53
CA GLY A 530 -33.08 1.67 -20.53
C GLY A 530 -32.15 1.92 -19.34
N THR A 531 -30.84 1.72 -19.53
CA THR A 531 -29.82 1.78 -18.46
C THR A 531 -29.03 3.08 -18.39
N ALA A 532 -29.08 3.93 -19.43
CA ALA A 532 -28.42 5.22 -19.43
C ALA A 532 -29.22 6.27 -18.65
N ARG A 533 -28.57 7.03 -17.77
CA ARG A 533 -29.18 8.11 -16.99
C ARG A 533 -28.34 9.37 -17.09
N HIS A 534 -28.97 10.49 -17.44
CA HIS A 534 -28.36 11.80 -17.39
C HIS A 534 -28.37 12.36 -15.97
N ALA A 535 -27.32 13.08 -15.61
CA ALA A 535 -27.26 13.95 -14.45
C ALA A 535 -26.51 15.23 -14.80
N LEU A 536 -26.94 16.36 -14.24
CA LEU A 536 -26.17 17.59 -14.21
C LEU A 536 -25.16 17.50 -13.05
N GLY A 537 -23.88 17.40 -13.38
CA GLY A 537 -22.77 17.39 -12.43
C GLY A 537 -22.30 18.81 -12.12
N ALA A 538 -22.14 19.10 -10.84
CA ALA A 538 -21.55 20.34 -10.33
C ALA A 538 -20.35 19.99 -9.45
N HIS A 539 -19.14 20.32 -9.94
CA HIS A 539 -17.88 19.99 -9.29
C HIS A 539 -17.19 21.28 -8.83
N LEU A 540 -16.84 21.36 -7.56
CA LEU A 540 -16.06 22.44 -7.02
C LEU A 540 -14.73 21.91 -6.49
N PRO A 541 -13.62 22.11 -7.21
CA PRO A 541 -12.29 21.79 -6.72
C PRO A 541 -11.89 22.79 -5.62
N LEU A 542 -11.59 22.27 -4.43
CA LEU A 542 -11.15 23.00 -3.26
C LEU A 542 -9.68 22.68 -2.97
N TRP A 543 -8.97 23.60 -2.32
CA TRP A 543 -7.58 23.37 -1.90
C TRP A 543 -6.68 22.93 -3.08
N GLY A 544 -6.71 23.66 -4.20
CA GLY A 544 -5.96 23.31 -5.41
C GLY A 544 -6.40 22.00 -6.08
N GLY A 545 -7.61 21.52 -5.79
CA GLY A 545 -8.18 20.26 -6.27
C GLY A 545 -7.96 19.07 -5.34
N ASP A 546 -7.29 19.26 -4.20
CA ASP A 546 -7.01 18.20 -3.23
C ASP A 546 -8.30 17.65 -2.62
N VAL A 547 -9.31 18.51 -2.44
CA VAL A 547 -10.68 18.09 -2.14
C VAL A 547 -11.57 18.48 -3.32
N VAL A 548 -12.44 17.58 -3.78
CA VAL A 548 -13.42 17.93 -4.83
C VAL A 548 -14.82 17.60 -4.34
N ALA A 549 -15.62 18.64 -4.10
CA ALA A 549 -17.03 18.51 -3.80
C ALA A 549 -17.80 18.34 -5.11
N SER A 550 -18.57 17.25 -5.25
CA SER A 550 -19.34 16.96 -6.45
C SER A 550 -20.80 16.74 -6.09
N VAL A 551 -21.71 17.34 -6.84
CA VAL A 551 -23.15 17.15 -6.71
C VAL A 551 -23.71 16.72 -8.07
N PHE A 552 -24.44 15.60 -8.09
CA PHE A 552 -25.14 15.14 -9.28
C PHE A 552 -26.64 15.31 -9.11
N LEU A 553 -27.24 16.09 -10.01
CA LEU A 553 -28.67 16.38 -10.04
C LEU A 553 -29.31 15.61 -11.19
N GLN A 554 -30.17 14.66 -10.86
CA GLN A 554 -30.96 13.90 -11.82
C GLN A 554 -32.38 14.42 -11.81
N VAL A 555 -32.88 14.76 -13.00
CA VAL A 555 -34.23 15.27 -13.21
C VAL A 555 -34.92 14.38 -14.23
N ALA A 556 -36.11 13.88 -13.89
CA ALA A 556 -36.90 13.07 -14.79
C ALA A 556 -38.39 13.40 -14.66
N VAL A 557 -39.07 13.63 -15.78
CA VAL A 557 -40.52 13.88 -15.82
C VAL A 557 -41.20 12.63 -16.38
N THR A 558 -42.01 11.96 -15.56
CA THR A 558 -42.73 10.74 -15.96
C THR A 558 -44.13 10.75 -15.35
N GLY A 559 -45.17 10.56 -16.19
CA GLY A 559 -46.54 10.39 -15.71
C GLY A 559 -47.05 11.53 -14.83
N GLN A 560 -46.90 12.79 -15.30
CA GLN A 560 -47.24 14.01 -14.55
C GLN A 560 -46.56 14.11 -13.17
N THR A 561 -45.41 13.46 -13.01
CA THR A 561 -44.60 13.54 -11.79
C THR A 561 -43.18 13.94 -12.14
N LEU A 562 -42.66 14.96 -11.47
CA LEU A 562 -41.25 15.35 -11.52
C LEU A 562 -40.48 14.59 -10.45
N ASN A 563 -39.53 13.76 -10.87
CA ASN A 563 -38.61 13.04 -10.00
C ASN A 563 -37.28 13.79 -9.96
N LEU A 564 -36.86 14.15 -8.76
CA LEU A 564 -35.60 14.84 -8.49
C LEU A 564 -34.75 13.96 -7.57
N ARG A 565 -33.52 13.72 -7.97
CA ARG A 565 -32.53 13.05 -7.13
C ARG A 565 -31.25 13.86 -7.12
N CYS A 566 -30.68 14.02 -5.94
CA CYS A 566 -29.41 14.69 -5.76
C CYS A 566 -28.48 13.77 -4.99
N GLU A 567 -27.30 13.54 -5.55
CA GLU A 567 -26.25 12.78 -4.90
C GLU A 567 -25.05 13.67 -4.67
N THR A 568 -24.53 13.66 -3.43
CA THR A 568 -23.34 14.41 -3.06
C THR A 568 -22.19 13.46 -2.86
N HIS A 569 -21.06 13.80 -3.47
CA HIS A 569 -19.83 13.03 -3.41
C HIS A 569 -18.70 13.95 -3.01
N LEU A 570 -17.77 13.42 -2.21
CA LEU A 570 -16.65 14.19 -1.70
C LEU A 570 -15.37 13.39 -1.90
N LEU A 571 -14.60 13.78 -2.91
CA LEU A 571 -13.25 13.28 -3.09
C LEU A 571 -12.36 13.93 -2.04
N THR A 572 -11.83 13.11 -1.13
CA THR A 572 -10.96 13.56 -0.05
C THR A 572 -9.52 13.81 -0.53
N PRO A 573 -8.67 14.42 0.31
CA PRO A 573 -7.27 14.70 -0.01
C PRO A 573 -6.51 13.50 -0.56
N VAL A 574 -5.52 13.72 -1.43
CA VAL A 574 -4.56 12.64 -1.76
C VAL A 574 -3.74 12.26 -0.53
N ARG A 575 -3.23 11.02 -0.52
CA ARG A 575 -2.39 10.52 0.58
C ARG A 575 -1.28 11.50 0.94
N GLY A 576 -1.08 11.73 2.25
CA GLY A 576 -0.11 12.70 2.76
C GLY A 576 1.31 12.52 2.22
N GLY A 577 1.73 11.29 1.95
CA GLY A 577 3.03 10.99 1.33
C GLY A 577 3.22 11.51 -0.11
N TYR A 578 2.15 11.89 -0.81
CA TYR A 578 2.25 12.45 -2.17
C TYR A 578 2.59 13.95 -2.14
N HIS A 579 2.31 14.62 -1.02
CA HIS A 579 2.62 16.02 -0.76
C HIS A 579 4.09 16.27 -0.39
N GLU A 580 4.91 15.22 -0.26
CA GLU A 580 6.33 15.33 0.11
C GLU A 580 7.13 16.25 -0.82
N ILE A 581 6.72 16.37 -2.09
CA ILE A 581 7.36 17.21 -3.11
C ILE A 581 7.48 18.69 -2.70
N ASP A 582 6.55 19.18 -1.88
CA ASP A 582 6.51 20.57 -1.43
C ASP A 582 7.40 20.83 -0.21
N VAL A 583 7.83 19.76 0.46
CA VAL A 583 8.75 19.81 1.59
C VAL A 583 10.20 19.59 1.13
N LEU A 584 10.40 19.08 -0.10
CA LEU A 584 11.73 18.89 -0.69
C LEU A 584 12.44 20.23 -0.92
N PRO A 585 13.79 20.30 -0.88
CA PRO A 585 14.54 21.51 -1.21
C PRO A 585 14.50 21.86 -2.71
N ASP A 586 14.71 23.14 -3.05
CA ASP A 586 14.65 23.65 -4.45
C ASP A 586 15.64 23.01 -5.42
N ARG A 587 16.73 22.50 -4.86
CA ARG A 587 17.81 21.85 -5.57
C ARG A 587 18.40 20.77 -4.68
N VAL A 588 18.96 19.75 -5.32
CA VAL A 588 19.67 18.67 -4.63
C VAL A 588 20.97 19.23 -4.04
N THR A 589 20.93 19.68 -2.79
CA THR A 589 22.10 20.14 -2.03
C THR A 589 23.03 18.98 -1.69
N ASP A 590 24.31 19.24 -1.37
CA ASP A 590 25.25 18.17 -1.01
C ASP A 590 24.85 17.42 0.26
N VAL A 591 24.23 18.13 1.22
CA VAL A 591 23.66 17.52 2.43
C VAL A 591 22.55 16.55 2.05
N PHE A 592 21.64 16.96 1.16
CA PHE A 592 20.54 16.13 0.68
C PHE A 592 21.04 14.95 -0.17
N ARG A 593 22.02 15.16 -1.05
CA ARG A 593 22.71 14.12 -1.82
C ARG A 593 23.33 13.05 -0.92
N ARG A 594 24.01 13.47 0.14
CA ARG A 594 24.58 12.54 1.14
C ARG A 594 23.50 11.78 1.90
N ALA A 595 22.39 12.44 2.25
CA ALA A 595 21.25 11.79 2.89
C ALA A 595 20.62 10.73 1.97
N ILE A 596 20.41 11.03 0.68
CA ILE A 596 19.91 10.09 -0.32
C ILE A 596 20.83 8.89 -0.45
N ARG A 597 22.15 9.08 -0.57
CA ARG A 597 23.10 7.96 -0.65
C ARG A 597 23.02 7.05 0.58
N ILE A 598 22.95 7.62 1.78
CA ILE A 598 22.83 6.82 3.01
C ILE A 598 21.49 6.07 3.04
N ASN A 599 20.39 6.71 2.61
CA ASN A 599 19.10 6.05 2.51
C ASN A 599 19.08 4.93 1.46
N ALA A 600 19.72 5.14 0.32
CA ALA A 600 19.87 4.15 -0.73
C ALA A 600 20.66 2.93 -0.25
N LEU A 601 21.68 3.13 0.61
CA LEU A 601 22.44 2.03 1.23
C LEU A 601 21.49 1.07 1.96
N ARG A 602 20.58 1.60 2.78
CA ARG A 602 19.57 0.81 3.50
C ARG A 602 18.69 -0.03 2.59
N ARG A 603 18.29 0.53 1.45
CA ARG A 603 17.41 -0.16 0.48
C ARG A 603 18.16 -1.11 -0.45
N THR A 604 19.48 -0.97 -0.57
CA THR A 604 20.30 -1.71 -1.54
C THR A 604 20.14 -3.22 -1.38
N GLY A 605 20.21 -3.76 -0.15
CA GLY A 605 20.07 -5.20 0.08
C GLY A 605 18.69 -5.75 -0.35
N ALA A 606 17.61 -5.05 0.00
CA ALA A 606 16.25 -5.44 -0.39
C ALA A 606 16.01 -5.29 -1.90
N LEU A 607 16.54 -4.23 -2.52
CA LEU A 607 16.47 -4.01 -3.96
C LEU A 607 17.26 -5.09 -4.72
N LEU A 608 18.45 -5.47 -4.24
CA LEU A 608 19.27 -6.51 -4.87
C LEU A 608 18.56 -7.87 -4.85
N LEU A 609 17.93 -8.23 -3.74
CA LEU A 609 17.19 -9.50 -3.61
C LEU A 609 15.91 -9.53 -4.45
N THR A 610 15.22 -8.40 -4.61
CA THR A 610 13.95 -8.33 -5.34
C THR A 610 14.12 -7.94 -6.82
N ALA A 611 15.31 -7.49 -7.24
CA ALA A 611 15.60 -7.09 -8.61
C ALA A 611 15.32 -8.19 -9.66
N PRO A 612 15.77 -9.45 -9.49
CA PRO A 612 15.52 -10.49 -10.50
C PRO A 612 14.04 -10.77 -10.71
N SER A 613 13.26 -10.84 -9.62
CA SER A 613 11.84 -11.09 -9.72
C SER A 613 11.11 -9.90 -10.35
N THR A 614 11.41 -8.67 -9.94
CA THR A 614 10.79 -7.46 -10.51
C THR A 614 11.15 -7.26 -11.99
N ALA A 615 12.42 -7.44 -12.37
CA ALA A 615 12.86 -7.38 -13.76
C ALA A 615 12.18 -8.47 -14.61
N TRP A 616 12.06 -9.70 -14.09
CA TRP A 616 11.34 -10.78 -14.77
C TRP A 616 9.85 -10.49 -14.95
N HIS A 617 9.17 -9.97 -13.91
CA HIS A 617 7.76 -9.61 -13.99
C HIS A 617 7.51 -8.52 -15.05
N HIS A 618 8.41 -7.54 -15.15
CA HIS A 618 8.36 -6.50 -16.17
C HIS A 618 8.67 -7.07 -17.57
N ALA A 619 9.73 -7.87 -17.72
CA ALA A 619 10.10 -8.46 -19.01
C ALA A 619 8.98 -9.34 -19.59
N ARG A 620 8.19 -9.99 -18.72
CA ARG A 620 7.02 -10.77 -19.12
C ARG A 620 5.72 -9.97 -19.23
N PHE A 621 5.73 -8.67 -18.92
CA PHE A 621 4.52 -7.86 -18.92
C PHE A 621 3.83 -7.88 -20.28
N GLU A 622 4.52 -7.57 -21.37
CA GLU A 622 3.92 -7.53 -22.71
C GLU A 622 3.32 -8.88 -23.12
N ALA A 623 4.02 -9.99 -22.83
CA ALA A 623 3.53 -11.33 -23.13
C ALA A 623 2.30 -11.71 -22.27
N ARG A 624 2.29 -11.35 -20.98
CA ARG A 624 1.15 -11.56 -20.08
C ARG A 624 -0.04 -10.71 -20.50
N HIS A 625 0.21 -9.45 -20.83
CA HIS A 625 -0.76 -8.49 -21.32
C HIS A 625 -1.43 -8.98 -22.60
N ALA A 626 -0.66 -9.33 -23.62
CA ALA A 626 -1.18 -9.88 -24.87
C ALA A 626 -1.99 -11.19 -24.67
N LYS A 627 -1.58 -12.03 -23.71
CA LYS A 627 -2.34 -13.26 -23.36
C LYS A 627 -3.65 -12.94 -22.63
N ARG A 628 -3.66 -11.95 -21.72
CA ARG A 628 -4.85 -11.46 -21.05
C ARG A 628 -5.80 -10.86 -22.08
N MET A 629 -5.32 -9.96 -22.93
CA MET A 629 -6.11 -9.32 -23.98
C MET A 629 -6.82 -10.32 -24.89
N ARG A 630 -6.11 -11.35 -25.37
CA ARG A 630 -6.74 -12.42 -26.18
C ARG A 630 -7.83 -13.21 -25.43
N ARG A 631 -7.77 -13.30 -24.10
CA ARG A 631 -8.81 -13.95 -23.30
C ARG A 631 -10.01 -13.03 -23.11
N GLU A 632 -9.76 -11.76 -22.81
CA GLU A 632 -10.81 -10.75 -22.65
C GLU A 632 -11.58 -10.55 -23.97
N LEU A 633 -10.88 -10.48 -25.11
CA LEU A 633 -11.52 -10.42 -26.44
C LEU A 633 -12.42 -11.63 -26.71
N ARG A 634 -11.94 -12.85 -26.41
CA ARG A 634 -12.76 -14.07 -26.55
C ARG A 634 -13.96 -14.07 -25.60
N ALA A 635 -13.80 -13.52 -24.39
CA ALA A 635 -14.90 -13.40 -23.44
C ALA A 635 -15.94 -12.39 -23.95
N ALA A 636 -15.50 -11.24 -24.46
CA ALA A 636 -16.36 -10.23 -25.08
C ALA A 636 -17.09 -10.75 -26.33
N GLU A 637 -16.46 -11.61 -27.13
CA GLU A 637 -17.09 -12.27 -28.27
C GLU A 637 -18.16 -13.32 -27.85
N GLN A 638 -17.98 -13.98 -26.70
CA GLN A 638 -18.83 -15.08 -26.25
C GLN A 638 -19.96 -14.64 -25.31
N ASP A 639 -19.77 -13.53 -24.59
CA ASP A 639 -20.70 -13.02 -23.59
C ASP A 639 -21.30 -11.68 -24.06
N PRO A 640 -22.57 -11.66 -24.50
CA PRO A 640 -23.26 -10.42 -24.86
C PRO A 640 -23.39 -9.41 -23.71
N ALA A 641 -23.29 -9.88 -22.46
CA ALA A 641 -23.35 -9.06 -21.25
C ALA A 641 -21.93 -8.76 -20.70
N PHE A 642 -20.88 -8.90 -21.52
CA PHE A 642 -19.52 -8.56 -21.12
C PHE A 642 -19.45 -7.13 -20.58
N ASP A 643 -18.86 -6.99 -19.40
CA ASP A 643 -18.83 -5.72 -18.70
C ASP A 643 -17.64 -4.86 -19.14
N TYR A 644 -17.92 -3.85 -19.97
CA TYR A 644 -16.96 -2.83 -20.41
C TYR A 644 -16.79 -1.67 -19.41
N GLY A 645 -17.41 -1.76 -18.23
CA GLY A 645 -17.44 -0.68 -17.25
C GLY A 645 -16.08 -0.41 -16.61
N ALA A 646 -15.82 0.85 -16.29
CA ALA A 646 -14.67 1.24 -15.51
C ALA A 646 -14.77 0.63 -14.10
N ARG A 647 -13.75 -0.13 -13.71
CA ARG A 647 -13.69 -0.80 -12.40
C ARG A 647 -12.91 -0.03 -11.35
N THR A 648 -11.99 0.82 -11.81
CA THR A 648 -11.06 1.52 -10.93
C THR A 648 -10.85 2.95 -11.42
N SER A 649 -10.65 3.88 -10.49
CA SER A 649 -10.29 5.27 -10.78
C SER A 649 -8.93 5.61 -10.19
N VAL A 650 -8.12 6.37 -10.92
CA VAL A 650 -6.82 6.86 -10.45
C VAL A 650 -6.99 7.80 -9.26
N ARG A 651 -7.97 8.71 -9.31
CA ARG A 651 -8.26 9.64 -8.22
C ARG A 651 -8.75 8.90 -6.98
N GLU A 652 -9.61 7.90 -7.16
CA GLU A 652 -10.11 7.07 -6.05
C GLU A 652 -9.03 6.21 -5.41
N PHE A 653 -8.17 5.63 -6.22
CA PHE A 653 -7.03 4.88 -5.70
C PHE A 653 -6.09 5.79 -4.89
N ALA A 654 -5.97 7.07 -5.24
CA ALA A 654 -5.02 8.01 -4.67
C ALA A 654 -5.49 8.76 -3.41
N PHE A 655 -6.81 8.86 -3.14
CA PHE A 655 -7.29 9.60 -1.97
C PHE A 655 -7.01 8.88 -0.65
N ASP A 656 -6.98 9.66 0.42
CA ASP A 656 -6.89 9.22 1.81
C ASP A 656 -8.22 9.47 2.51
N PRO A 657 -8.84 8.47 3.17
CA PRO A 657 -10.06 8.70 3.93
C PRO A 657 -9.86 9.69 5.10
N ASN A 658 -8.62 9.93 5.53
CA ASN A 658 -8.31 10.89 6.58
C ASN A 658 -7.95 12.26 5.99
N TYR A 659 -8.62 13.31 6.46
CA TYR A 659 -8.28 14.68 6.09
C TYR A 659 -6.96 15.13 6.71
N SER A 660 -6.15 15.83 5.92
CA SER A 660 -4.90 16.45 6.41
C SER A 660 -5.18 17.68 7.27
N ASN A 661 -6.28 18.38 7.01
CA ASN A 661 -6.69 19.58 7.74
C ASN A 661 -8.19 19.53 8.03
N TYR A 662 -8.59 19.94 9.24
CA TYR A 662 -10.00 20.03 9.63
C TYR A 662 -10.84 20.87 8.65
N PHE A 663 -10.30 22.00 8.18
CA PHE A 663 -11.03 22.89 7.27
C PHE A 663 -11.29 22.26 5.90
N GLN A 664 -10.48 21.30 5.45
CA GLN A 664 -10.78 20.55 4.23
C GLN A 664 -12.12 19.80 4.32
N ALA A 665 -12.40 19.18 5.47
CA ALA A 665 -13.67 18.51 5.72
C ALA A 665 -14.82 19.50 5.89
N ALA A 666 -14.60 20.57 6.64
CA ALA A 666 -15.60 21.60 6.91
C ALA A 666 -16.02 22.33 5.62
N ASP A 667 -15.08 22.68 4.76
CA ASP A 667 -15.34 23.39 3.50
C ASP A 667 -16.06 22.49 2.49
N GLY A 668 -15.64 21.22 2.36
CA GLY A 668 -16.34 20.24 1.52
C GLY A 668 -17.80 20.05 1.94
N GLY A 669 -18.06 19.91 3.24
CA GLY A 669 -19.42 19.82 3.80
C GLY A 669 -20.24 21.10 3.58
N ARG A 670 -19.64 22.27 3.76
CA ARG A 670 -20.29 23.57 3.55
C ARG A 670 -20.72 23.76 2.10
N VAL A 671 -19.84 23.47 1.15
CA VAL A 671 -20.08 23.62 -0.29
C VAL A 671 -21.17 22.67 -0.78
N THR A 672 -21.08 21.39 -0.43
CA THR A 672 -22.10 20.40 -0.82
C THR A 672 -23.49 20.75 -0.27
N ALA A 673 -23.56 21.25 0.97
CA ALA A 673 -24.79 21.75 1.56
C ALA A 673 -25.33 23.00 0.85
N ALA A 674 -24.45 23.94 0.48
CA ALA A 674 -24.82 25.15 -0.26
C ALA A 674 -25.37 24.81 -1.65
N LEU A 675 -24.65 23.99 -2.44
CA LEU A 675 -25.09 23.55 -3.76
C LEU A 675 -26.44 22.82 -3.70
N SER A 676 -26.63 21.94 -2.71
CA SER A 676 -27.91 21.25 -2.51
C SER A 676 -29.06 22.23 -2.23
N ARG A 677 -28.84 23.25 -1.37
CA ARG A 677 -29.84 24.28 -1.06
C ARG A 677 -30.20 25.12 -2.29
N HIS A 678 -29.20 25.55 -3.04
CA HIS A 678 -29.40 26.34 -4.25
C HIS A 678 -30.13 25.54 -5.33
N SER A 679 -29.83 24.25 -5.46
CA SER A 679 -30.54 23.36 -6.40
C SER A 679 -32.03 23.23 -6.06
N LEU A 680 -32.36 23.04 -4.78
CA LEU A 680 -33.76 22.99 -4.33
C LEU A 680 -34.48 24.33 -4.55
N ALA A 681 -33.81 25.46 -4.28
CA ALA A 681 -34.36 26.78 -4.49
C ALA A 681 -34.61 27.08 -5.99
N ALA A 682 -33.70 26.65 -6.87
CA ALA A 682 -33.86 26.79 -8.32
C ALA A 682 -35.06 26.00 -8.84
N ILE A 683 -35.20 24.73 -8.44
CA ILE A 683 -36.35 23.92 -8.85
C ILE A 683 -37.65 24.52 -8.33
N ARG A 684 -37.70 25.03 -7.09
CA ARG A 684 -38.90 25.68 -6.57
C ARG A 684 -39.33 26.85 -7.46
N ARG A 685 -38.40 27.75 -7.80
CA ARG A 685 -38.69 28.90 -8.67
C ARG A 685 -39.14 28.47 -10.06
N PHE A 686 -38.54 27.40 -10.59
CA PHE A 686 -38.95 26.81 -11.86
C PHE A 686 -40.40 26.32 -11.80
N LEU A 687 -40.76 25.55 -10.77
CA LEU A 687 -42.12 25.03 -10.59
C LEU A 687 -43.16 26.12 -10.36
N ASP A 688 -42.83 27.13 -9.53
CA ASP A 688 -43.69 28.30 -9.29
C ASP A 688 -43.97 29.04 -10.61
N ALA A 689 -42.95 29.21 -11.47
CA ALA A 689 -43.09 29.87 -12.76
C ALA A 689 -43.94 29.09 -13.77
N HIS A 690 -44.09 27.77 -13.59
CA HIS A 690 -44.93 26.89 -14.41
C HIS A 690 -46.32 26.65 -13.78
N GLY A 691 -46.66 27.33 -12.69
CA GLY A 691 -47.97 27.25 -12.04
C GLY A 691 -48.23 25.96 -11.27
N VAL A 692 -47.19 25.24 -10.83
CA VAL A 692 -47.30 24.00 -10.03
C VAL A 692 -47.45 24.34 -8.54
N ASP A 693 -48.27 23.60 -7.79
CA ASP A 693 -48.34 23.71 -6.33
C ASP A 693 -47.03 23.21 -5.67
N THR A 694 -46.28 24.12 -5.05
CA THR A 694 -45.01 23.83 -4.36
C THR A 694 -45.15 23.70 -2.83
N SER A 695 -46.37 23.60 -2.30
CA SER A 695 -46.63 23.48 -0.86
C SER A 695 -45.98 22.23 -0.25
N GLU A 696 -46.22 21.06 -0.86
CA GLU A 696 -45.61 19.80 -0.41
C GLU A 696 -44.08 19.83 -0.57
N PHE A 697 -43.60 20.37 -1.70
CA PHE A 697 -42.17 20.51 -1.95
C PHE A 697 -41.47 21.34 -0.86
N THR A 698 -42.09 22.44 -0.44
CA THR A 698 -41.53 23.32 0.60
C THR A 698 -41.44 22.60 1.95
N GLN A 699 -42.45 21.80 2.30
CA GLN A 699 -42.43 21.00 3.53
C GLN A 699 -41.32 19.92 3.51
N GLN A 700 -41.16 19.23 2.38
CA GLN A 700 -40.09 18.24 2.20
C GLN A 700 -38.70 18.89 2.21
N GLN A 701 -38.54 20.05 1.56
CA GLN A 701 -37.31 20.85 1.59
C GLN A 701 -36.89 21.19 3.02
N GLN A 702 -37.82 21.69 3.86
CA GLN A 702 -37.52 22.00 5.27
C GLN A 702 -37.09 20.75 6.05
N THR A 703 -37.71 19.61 5.79
CA THR A 703 -37.36 18.34 6.45
C THR A 703 -35.93 17.91 6.11
N ILE A 704 -35.56 17.97 4.83
CA ILE A 704 -34.22 17.62 4.33
C ILE A 704 -33.15 18.57 4.91
N LEU A 705 -33.45 19.87 4.99
CA LEU A 705 -32.50 20.87 5.49
C LEU A 705 -32.31 20.81 7.02
N ASN A 706 -33.35 20.49 7.78
CA ASN A 706 -33.33 20.52 9.24
C ASN A 706 -32.74 19.25 9.88
N HIS A 707 -33.03 18.07 9.35
CA HIS A 707 -32.62 16.81 9.98
C HIS A 707 -31.29 16.27 9.48
N GLY A 708 -30.68 16.93 8.49
CA GLY A 708 -29.69 16.27 7.65
C GLY A 708 -30.36 15.18 6.81
N ILE A 709 -29.75 14.87 5.68
CA ILE A 709 -30.34 14.03 4.64
C ILE A 709 -30.65 12.62 5.17
N ILE A 710 -31.88 12.14 4.95
CA ILE A 710 -32.36 10.80 5.30
C ILE A 710 -31.59 9.77 4.46
N GLN A 711 -30.77 8.96 5.13
CA GLN A 711 -30.05 7.85 4.53
C GLN A 711 -31.05 6.87 3.90
N GLN A 712 -31.07 6.75 2.57
CA GLN A 712 -31.80 5.69 1.87
C GLN A 712 -31.18 4.34 2.28
N GLY A 713 -31.80 3.65 3.23
CA GLY A 713 -31.35 2.33 3.68
C GLY A 713 -31.83 1.85 5.04
N GLY A 714 -32.52 2.70 5.81
CA GLY A 714 -33.18 2.29 7.04
C GLY A 714 -33.90 3.46 7.68
N LEU A 715 -35.15 3.26 8.09
CA LEU A 715 -35.90 4.20 8.92
C LEU A 715 -35.13 4.43 10.22
N SER A 716 -34.22 5.40 10.26
CA SER A 716 -33.84 6.02 11.52
C SER A 716 -34.91 7.06 11.83
N VAL A 717 -35.98 6.60 12.49
CA VAL A 717 -36.89 7.50 13.19
C VAL A 717 -36.09 8.08 14.35
N VAL A 718 -35.33 9.14 14.08
CA VAL A 718 -34.75 9.95 15.14
C VAL A 718 -35.92 10.77 15.71
N GLY A 719 -36.58 10.23 16.73
CA GLY A 719 -37.52 11.00 17.55
C GLY A 719 -36.84 12.22 18.15
N ASN A 720 -37.59 13.30 18.39
CA ASN A 720 -37.11 14.59 18.88
C ASN A 720 -36.01 14.44 19.94
N GLN A 721 -34.77 14.78 19.58
CA GLN A 721 -33.65 14.82 20.53
C GLN A 721 -33.42 16.24 21.01
N ALA A 722 -33.30 16.39 22.34
CA ALA A 722 -32.86 17.61 22.99
C ALA A 722 -31.49 17.30 23.64
N VAL A 723 -30.43 18.04 23.26
CA VAL A 723 -29.06 17.80 23.75
C VAL A 723 -28.55 19.01 24.55
N GLY A 724 -28.30 18.79 25.83
CA GLY A 724 -27.85 19.79 26.82
C GLY A 724 -28.41 19.46 28.21
N GLN A 725 -27.69 19.82 29.29
CA GLN A 725 -28.26 19.65 30.64
C GLN A 725 -29.52 20.53 30.78
N GLY A 726 -30.68 19.90 30.91
CA GLY A 726 -31.97 20.58 31.08
C GLY A 726 -32.83 20.73 29.81
N ALA A 727 -32.40 20.19 28.66
CA ALA A 727 -33.18 20.28 27.42
C ALA A 727 -34.31 19.23 27.40
N THR A 728 -35.55 19.67 27.18
CA THR A 728 -36.73 18.79 27.05
C THR A 728 -37.35 18.90 25.66
N ALA A 729 -37.65 17.75 25.06
CA ALA A 729 -38.41 17.66 23.81
C ALA A 729 -39.84 17.19 24.12
N ALA A 730 -40.84 18.01 23.81
CA ALA A 730 -42.25 17.66 24.01
C ALA A 730 -42.92 17.28 22.68
N GLN A 731 -43.61 16.14 22.65
CA GLN A 731 -44.41 15.70 21.52
C GLN A 731 -45.89 15.96 21.84
N LYS A 732 -46.53 16.88 21.12
CA LYS A 732 -47.99 17.03 21.16
C LYS A 732 -48.61 16.02 20.20
N ASN A 733 -48.97 14.85 20.70
CA ASN A 733 -49.86 13.97 19.98
C ASN A 733 -51.27 14.55 20.08
N ALA A 734 -51.84 14.96 18.96
CA ALA A 734 -53.26 15.31 18.88
C ALA A 734 -54.06 14.00 19.00
N THR A 735 -54.58 13.71 20.19
CA THR A 735 -55.50 12.59 20.39
C THR A 735 -56.82 12.93 19.70
N GLN A 736 -57.15 12.21 18.63
CA GLN A 736 -58.50 12.20 18.05
C GLN A 736 -59.49 11.74 19.13
N GLN A 737 -60.35 12.64 19.60
CA GLN A 737 -61.57 12.28 20.32
C GLN A 737 -62.54 11.64 19.32
N SER A 738 -62.67 10.32 19.38
CA SER A 738 -63.80 9.60 18.77
C SER A 738 -65.04 9.85 19.62
N ALA A 739 -66.00 10.58 19.07
CA ALA A 739 -67.35 10.67 19.62
C ALA A 739 -68.19 9.49 19.09
N ALA A 740 -68.59 8.60 20.00
CA ALA A 740 -69.81 7.80 19.98
C ALA A 740 -70.11 7.35 21.41
#